data_AF-A0A524DPW7-F1
#
_entry.id   AF-A0A524DPW7-F1
#
_cell.length_a   1.000
_cell.length_b   1.000
_cell.length_c   1.000
_cell.angle_alpha   90.00
_cell.angle_beta   90.00
_cell.angle_gamma   90.00
#
_symmetry.space_group_name_H-M   'P 1'
#
loop_
_entity.id
_entity.type
_entity.pdbx_description
1 polymer ?
#
loop_
_entity_poly.entity_id
_entity_poly.type
_entity_poly.pdbx_seq_one_letter_code
_entity_poly.pdbx_strand_id
1 'polypeptide(L)'
;MGIFPENPCEFAVEFIRRMRIHPDIVQIPSSRQVMSIPRLIVARYYRKGNITPSDFIEVSTVTSYPGNQDLAKQISFEILFPNYKKDLASSFFQEGSDVDETLEDDFLTPEEKSYLEEFQDLIDEIEMSKSVDTEFLQKIENFMEELNQKREEEPFKSALNFFPDETELYKEKITSLEELLNEAKRRFEQKINSLEPEDLKASKQLNLNDLIQEKSKRNWEKITSKALNNQDITPDLNDLMNSNNFEDFIQSLKYLSETNSLNEDQLQMMKDEIKNQIDNLEQLFQAAKNLGETPQFDQDKVLQNSLKKSSFNHNFNLANSLDQYFGTNLRTQLLDKYDQMAQDFQFTPSIENLTKNAFANKSWNDLLNRAIQNAVNEAMNQKKKFEEFKNLTHQMQQLSNSCANMHCSQKLAQQIPDIMKKSLEACENPHELKDTVEFLRKIGLKPNPEDIKSTGQKLGMPEEEIFELIEPNYQLLKKLIDKKLGDFERISNLMNQLGDQINKERMKELISSALASENRDALGALGHFDLEQALKAAQFMGGEEGQDKLIQCLGAGSGENLLKQWYMHRKNLTPHAKEKVKELAKKMLIELGIFYSRARLGSSVSGPIPINIVRPFAIGDDFENVDLEETINNILEKGKKLDHINYDDFFVYETAKGQRSACFELDISGSMSGEKLASMAISTTMLVYGMKKDELAITFFESDTHILKEMDEKIDLENLADELLMVSARGGTRIQKALEWARRQFKEKSGSREKLNVLFTDAEIYDLKQAMEELRIFRSMGIDFVLVVPETSFNLEDAKKIVKIAGGQLLTIKDWNEFPDLISEIIKSKF
;
A
#
# COMPACT_ATOMS: atom_id res chain seq x y z
N MET A 1 -41.26 19.61 -26.50
CA MET A 1 -41.75 19.93 -25.14
C MET A 1 -40.69 20.78 -24.48
N GLY A 2 -41.07 21.93 -23.90
CA GLY A 2 -40.15 22.92 -23.34
C GLY A 2 -39.23 22.28 -22.30
N ILE A 3 -37.94 22.60 -22.38
CA ILE A 3 -36.92 22.09 -21.47
C ILE A 3 -37.09 22.86 -20.16
N PHE A 4 -37.69 22.21 -19.16
CA PHE A 4 -37.57 22.63 -17.78
C PHE A 4 -36.13 22.32 -17.32
N PRO A 5 -35.51 23.17 -16.48
CA PRO A 5 -36.09 24.32 -15.79
C PRO A 5 -36.19 25.55 -16.70
N GLU A 6 -37.40 26.09 -16.78
CA GLU A 6 -37.68 27.39 -17.40
C GLU A 6 -37.18 28.57 -16.52
N ASN A 7 -36.66 28.31 -15.31
CA ASN A 7 -36.21 29.36 -14.38
C ASN A 7 -34.90 28.99 -13.65
N PRO A 8 -33.76 29.65 -13.96
CA PRO A 8 -32.50 29.48 -13.27
C PRO A 8 -32.55 29.72 -11.76
N CYS A 9 -33.47 30.57 -11.29
CA CYS A 9 -33.61 30.87 -9.86
C CYS A 9 -34.25 29.70 -9.10
N GLU A 10 -35.29 29.07 -9.66
CA GLU A 10 -35.95 27.90 -9.05
C GLU A 10 -35.00 26.71 -9.01
N PHE A 11 -34.24 26.49 -10.09
CA PHE A 11 -33.18 25.48 -10.11
C PHE A 11 -32.16 25.73 -8.99
N ALA A 12 -31.65 26.95 -8.85
CA ALA A 12 -30.64 27.27 -7.85
C ALA A 12 -31.16 27.11 -6.40
N VAL A 13 -32.41 27.47 -6.14
CA VAL A 13 -33.03 27.29 -4.82
C VAL A 13 -33.18 25.81 -4.49
N GLU A 14 -33.72 25.01 -5.41
CA GLU A 14 -33.93 23.58 -5.17
C GLU A 14 -32.59 22.82 -5.09
N PHE A 15 -31.62 23.19 -5.92
CA PHE A 15 -30.26 22.64 -5.89
C PHE A 15 -29.58 22.87 -4.55
N ILE A 16 -29.57 24.12 -4.06
CA ILE A 16 -28.95 24.45 -2.78
C ILE A 16 -29.72 23.80 -1.62
N ARG A 17 -31.06 23.75 -1.67
CA ARG A 17 -31.87 23.07 -0.66
C ARG A 17 -31.51 21.59 -0.56
N ARG A 18 -31.43 20.87 -1.68
CA ARG A 18 -31.06 19.45 -1.69
C ARG A 18 -29.63 19.22 -1.24
N MET A 19 -28.69 20.06 -1.68
CA MET A 19 -27.30 19.97 -1.25
C MET A 19 -27.12 20.21 0.25
N ARG A 20 -27.85 21.18 0.85
CA ARG A 20 -27.72 21.47 2.30
C ARG A 20 -28.29 20.36 3.19
N ILE A 21 -29.22 19.55 2.67
CA ILE A 21 -29.89 18.47 3.41
C ILE A 21 -29.24 17.10 3.12
N HIS A 22 -28.36 17.00 2.12
CA HIS A 22 -27.77 15.73 1.72
C HIS A 22 -26.79 15.21 2.77
N PRO A 23 -26.87 13.93 3.20
CA PRO A 23 -26.02 13.37 4.26
C PRO A 23 -24.53 13.39 3.90
N ASP A 24 -24.20 13.16 2.63
CA ASP A 24 -22.81 13.09 2.13
C ASP A 24 -22.19 14.45 1.78
N ILE A 25 -22.75 15.56 2.29
CA ILE A 25 -22.25 16.92 2.00
C ILE A 25 -20.98 17.20 2.82
N VAL A 26 -19.83 17.29 2.15
CA VAL A 26 -18.53 17.57 2.79
C VAL A 26 -18.48 19.00 3.34
N GLN A 27 -19.06 19.95 2.60
CA GLN A 27 -19.20 21.35 3.03
C GLN A 27 -20.58 21.90 2.65
N ILE A 28 -21.31 22.43 3.64
CA ILE A 28 -22.63 23.02 3.44
C ILE A 28 -22.50 24.24 2.49
N PRO A 29 -23.23 24.24 1.35
CA PRO A 29 -23.16 25.36 0.42
C PRO A 29 -23.77 26.64 1.02
N SER A 30 -23.14 27.78 0.72
CA SER A 30 -23.58 29.10 1.17
C SER A 30 -24.89 29.50 0.50
N SER A 31 -25.78 30.11 1.27
CA SER A 31 -27.01 30.79 0.82
C SER A 31 -26.75 31.82 -0.30
N ARG A 32 -25.54 32.39 -0.41
CA ARG A 32 -25.15 33.29 -1.52
C ARG A 32 -24.99 32.58 -2.88
N GLN A 33 -24.76 31.26 -2.91
CA GLN A 33 -24.66 30.49 -4.16
C GLN A 33 -26.01 30.42 -4.90
N VAL A 34 -27.14 30.55 -4.18
CA VAL A 34 -28.49 30.70 -4.75
C VAL A 34 -28.56 31.91 -5.70
N MET A 35 -27.77 32.96 -5.46
CA MET A 35 -27.70 34.14 -6.33
C MET A 35 -26.64 34.02 -7.43
N SER A 36 -25.55 33.30 -7.18
CA SER A 36 -24.43 33.16 -8.10
C SER A 36 -24.75 32.23 -9.28
N ILE A 37 -25.44 31.11 -9.02
CA ILE A 37 -25.79 30.11 -10.04
C ILE A 37 -26.69 30.72 -11.14
N PRO A 38 -27.80 31.44 -10.82
CA PRO A 38 -28.63 32.07 -11.84
C PRO A 38 -27.88 33.14 -12.64
N ARG A 39 -27.02 33.93 -11.99
CA ARG A 39 -26.23 34.98 -12.67
C ARG A 39 -25.28 34.41 -13.72
N LEU A 40 -24.63 33.29 -13.41
CA LEU A 40 -23.71 32.63 -14.34
C LEU A 40 -24.45 31.93 -15.49
N ILE A 41 -25.60 31.33 -15.22
CA ILE A 41 -26.47 30.74 -16.25
C ILE A 41 -26.97 31.83 -17.21
N VAL A 42 -27.43 32.96 -16.69
CA VAL A 42 -27.86 34.12 -17.48
C VAL A 42 -26.70 34.74 -18.27
N ALA A 43 -25.49 34.80 -17.70
CA ALA A 43 -24.31 35.24 -18.44
C ALA A 43 -23.97 34.33 -19.62
N ARG A 44 -24.10 33.00 -19.46
CA ARG A 44 -23.94 32.02 -20.55
C ARG A 44 -25.02 32.20 -21.63
N TYR A 45 -26.26 32.47 -21.24
CA TYR A 45 -27.34 32.78 -22.19
C TYR A 45 -27.03 33.99 -23.07
N TYR A 46 -26.62 35.11 -22.47
CA TYR A 46 -26.26 36.32 -23.23
C TYR A 46 -25.08 36.09 -24.18
N ARG A 47 -24.21 35.12 -23.88
CA ARG A 47 -23.04 34.80 -24.71
C ARG A 47 -23.33 33.81 -25.84
N LYS A 48 -24.14 32.77 -25.58
CA LYS A 48 -24.42 31.67 -26.52
C LYS A 48 -25.74 31.82 -27.28
N GLY A 49 -26.66 32.66 -26.80
CA GLY A 49 -28.01 32.83 -27.34
C GLY A 49 -29.01 31.72 -26.96
N ASN A 50 -28.53 30.64 -26.34
CA ASN A 50 -29.34 29.55 -25.79
C ASN A 50 -28.68 29.00 -24.50
N ILE A 51 -29.45 28.27 -23.70
CA ILE A 51 -28.96 27.52 -22.53
C ILE A 51 -29.34 26.04 -22.74
N THR A 52 -28.43 25.13 -22.39
CA THR A 52 -28.67 23.69 -22.39
C THR A 52 -28.64 23.12 -20.96
N PRO A 53 -29.22 21.93 -20.70
CA PRO A 53 -29.11 21.28 -19.38
C PRO A 53 -27.66 21.05 -18.92
N SER A 54 -26.72 20.83 -19.84
CA SER A 54 -25.28 20.75 -19.52
C SER A 54 -24.77 22.03 -18.87
N ASP A 55 -25.24 23.20 -19.32
CA ASP A 55 -24.82 24.48 -18.74
C ASP A 55 -25.30 24.64 -17.29
N PHE A 56 -26.46 24.08 -16.93
CA PHE A 56 -26.95 24.08 -15.55
C PHE A 56 -26.07 23.21 -14.66
N ILE A 57 -25.78 21.99 -15.09
CA ILE A 57 -24.92 21.02 -14.36
C ILE A 57 -23.51 21.57 -14.21
N GLU A 58 -22.90 22.07 -15.28
CA GLU A 58 -21.53 22.61 -15.20
C GLU A 58 -21.43 23.81 -14.26
N VAL A 59 -22.41 24.73 -14.30
CA VAL A 59 -22.39 25.92 -13.44
C VAL A 59 -22.59 25.54 -11.98
N SER A 60 -23.53 24.64 -11.66
CA SER A 60 -23.74 24.20 -10.28
C SER A 60 -22.57 23.36 -9.75
N THR A 61 -21.95 22.50 -10.57
CA THR A 61 -20.75 21.76 -10.20
C THR A 61 -19.57 22.68 -9.93
N VAL A 62 -19.25 23.60 -10.85
CA VAL A 62 -18.08 24.52 -10.70
C VAL A 62 -18.26 25.51 -9.56
N THR A 63 -19.51 25.89 -9.24
CA THR A 63 -19.79 26.78 -8.11
C THR A 63 -19.83 26.05 -6.77
N SER A 64 -19.81 24.71 -6.75
CA SER A 64 -19.78 23.88 -5.55
C SER A 64 -18.36 23.57 -5.10
N TYR A 65 -18.18 23.31 -3.80
CA TYR A 65 -16.90 22.94 -3.20
C TYR A 65 -16.29 21.71 -3.92
N PRO A 66 -14.95 21.63 -4.13
CA PRO A 66 -14.31 20.52 -4.85
C PRO A 66 -14.73 19.13 -4.37
N GLY A 67 -14.78 18.89 -3.05
CA GLY A 67 -15.21 17.61 -2.48
C GLY A 67 -16.70 17.30 -2.64
N ASN A 68 -17.52 18.28 -3.07
CA ASN A 68 -18.94 18.09 -3.35
C ASN A 68 -19.25 18.10 -4.85
N GLN A 69 -18.25 18.16 -5.75
CA GLN A 69 -18.51 18.37 -7.18
C GLN A 69 -19.23 17.19 -7.83
N ASP A 70 -18.91 15.97 -7.44
CA ASP A 70 -19.57 14.76 -7.94
C ASP A 70 -21.02 14.68 -7.45
N LEU A 71 -21.24 14.96 -6.16
CA LEU A 71 -22.58 15.07 -5.58
C LEU A 71 -23.39 16.21 -6.22
N ALA A 72 -22.79 17.37 -6.43
CA ALA A 72 -23.40 18.51 -7.09
C ALA A 72 -23.82 18.16 -8.52
N LYS A 73 -22.99 17.41 -9.24
CA LYS A 73 -23.30 16.94 -10.60
C LYS A 73 -24.51 16.01 -10.60
N GLN A 74 -24.56 15.06 -9.65
CA GLN A 74 -25.67 14.12 -9.50
C GLN A 74 -26.97 14.84 -9.13
N ILE A 75 -26.98 15.67 -8.08
CA ILE A 75 -28.17 16.40 -7.64
C ILE A 75 -28.66 17.36 -8.72
N SER A 76 -27.76 18.04 -9.43
CA SER A 76 -28.13 18.90 -10.55
C SER A 76 -28.79 18.10 -11.67
N PHE A 77 -28.25 16.93 -12.00
CA PHE A 77 -28.82 16.04 -13.00
C PHE A 77 -30.22 15.55 -12.59
N GLU A 78 -30.40 15.12 -11.34
CA GLU A 78 -31.69 14.66 -10.80
C GLU A 78 -32.75 15.76 -10.81
N ILE A 79 -32.38 17.02 -10.53
CA ILE A 79 -33.31 18.15 -10.58
C ILE A 79 -33.74 18.46 -12.02
N LEU A 80 -32.81 18.38 -12.99
CA LEU A 80 -33.10 18.66 -14.40
C LEU A 80 -33.86 17.51 -15.07
N PHE A 81 -33.66 16.28 -14.61
CA PHE A 81 -34.21 15.07 -15.20
C PHE A 81 -34.92 14.18 -14.16
N PRO A 82 -35.99 14.66 -13.50
CA PRO A 82 -36.64 13.97 -12.39
C PRO A 82 -37.30 12.62 -12.75
N ASN A 83 -37.49 12.34 -14.05
CA ASN A 83 -38.10 11.10 -14.56
C ASN A 83 -37.08 10.16 -15.23
N TYR A 84 -35.78 10.42 -15.11
CA TYR A 84 -34.73 9.66 -15.81
C TYR A 84 -34.19 8.52 -14.93
N LYS A 85 -34.35 7.26 -15.39
CA LYS A 85 -33.82 6.07 -14.70
C LYS A 85 -32.29 6.03 -14.81
N LYS A 86 -31.62 5.69 -13.69
CA LYS A 86 -30.19 5.89 -13.39
C LYS A 86 -29.17 5.20 -14.32
N ASP A 87 -29.58 4.32 -15.25
CA ASP A 87 -28.67 3.42 -16.00
C ASP A 87 -28.06 3.96 -17.30
N LEU A 88 -28.09 5.27 -17.58
CA LEU A 88 -27.37 5.84 -18.73
C LEU A 88 -26.32 6.90 -18.36
N ALA A 89 -26.14 7.22 -17.08
CA ALA A 89 -25.12 8.18 -16.64
C ALA A 89 -23.68 7.69 -16.91
N SER A 90 -23.46 6.38 -16.86
CA SER A 90 -22.20 5.71 -17.17
C SER A 90 -21.82 5.74 -18.67
N SER A 91 -22.79 5.98 -19.56
CA SER A 91 -22.55 6.02 -21.01
C SER A 91 -22.09 7.38 -21.55
N PHE A 92 -22.17 8.44 -20.74
CA PHE A 92 -21.77 9.81 -21.13
C PHE A 92 -20.35 10.19 -20.70
N PHE A 93 -19.74 9.43 -19.79
CA PHE A 93 -18.41 9.72 -19.26
C PHE A 93 -17.59 8.42 -19.17
N GLN A 94 -17.03 7.99 -20.30
CA GLN A 94 -15.84 7.14 -20.26
C GLN A 94 -14.62 8.04 -20.39
N GLU A 95 -13.84 8.15 -19.31
CA GLU A 95 -12.38 8.09 -19.29
C GLU A 95 -11.87 8.38 -17.87
N GLY A 96 -11.14 7.42 -17.28
CA GLY A 96 -10.14 7.71 -16.24
C GLY A 96 -10.30 7.00 -14.90
N SER A 97 -9.55 5.90 -14.78
CA SER A 97 -8.90 5.34 -13.57
C SER A 97 -9.75 4.79 -12.41
N ASP A 98 -9.57 3.48 -12.22
CA ASP A 98 -9.63 2.75 -10.96
C ASP A 98 -8.94 3.49 -9.80
N VAL A 99 -9.49 3.39 -8.58
CA VAL A 99 -8.81 2.96 -7.33
C VAL A 99 -9.68 3.27 -6.10
N ASP A 100 -9.81 2.24 -5.24
CA ASP A 100 -10.14 2.18 -3.81
C ASP A 100 -11.57 2.43 -3.30
N GLU A 101 -12.35 1.34 -3.29
CA GLU A 101 -13.21 0.99 -2.15
C GLU A 101 -12.40 0.17 -1.15
N THR A 102 -11.93 0.78 -0.07
CA THR A 102 -11.83 0.11 1.23
C THR A 102 -11.89 1.16 2.33
N LEU A 103 -12.67 0.86 3.38
CA LEU A 103 -12.69 1.41 4.74
C LEU A 103 -13.99 2.09 5.16
N GLU A 104 -15.05 1.30 5.29
CA GLU A 104 -15.86 1.36 6.51
C GLU A 104 -16.08 -0.08 6.96
N ASP A 105 -15.69 -0.39 8.20
CA ASP A 105 -16.25 -1.46 9.04
C ASP A 105 -15.42 -1.68 10.29
N ASP A 106 -15.91 -1.20 11.44
CA ASP A 106 -15.73 -1.84 12.74
C ASP A 106 -16.44 -1.02 13.83
N PHE A 107 -17.77 -1.17 13.98
CA PHE A 107 -18.45 -0.80 15.23
C PHE A 107 -19.72 -1.60 15.58
N LEU A 108 -20.06 -2.64 14.82
CA LEU A 108 -21.22 -3.49 15.10
C LEU A 108 -20.84 -4.95 14.86
N THR A 109 -21.29 -5.87 15.71
CA THR A 109 -21.20 -7.30 15.38
C THR A 109 -22.03 -7.58 14.11
N PRO A 110 -21.68 -8.59 13.30
CA PRO A 110 -22.45 -8.92 12.09
C PRO A 110 -23.94 -9.11 12.36
N GLU A 111 -24.28 -9.64 13.53
CA GLU A 111 -25.66 -9.80 13.99
C GLU A 111 -26.31 -8.44 14.32
N GLU A 112 -25.64 -7.56 15.08
CA GLU A 112 -26.17 -6.21 15.39
C GLU A 112 -26.29 -5.30 14.16
N LYS A 113 -25.43 -5.52 13.16
CA LYS A 113 -25.48 -4.84 11.87
C LYS A 113 -26.64 -5.30 11.03
N SER A 114 -26.85 -6.61 10.94
CA SER A 114 -28.01 -7.23 10.30
C SER A 114 -29.31 -6.74 10.95
N TYR A 115 -29.37 -6.68 12.29
CA TYR A 115 -30.54 -6.18 12.99
C TYR A 115 -30.78 -4.67 12.77
N LEU A 116 -29.74 -3.85 12.67
CA LEU A 116 -29.87 -2.41 12.40
C LEU A 116 -30.20 -2.12 10.94
N GLU A 117 -29.64 -2.88 10.00
CA GLU A 117 -29.97 -2.84 8.57
C GLU A 117 -31.40 -3.31 8.32
N GLU A 118 -31.85 -4.41 8.94
CA GLU A 118 -33.25 -4.85 8.91
C GLU A 118 -34.20 -3.79 9.50
N PHE A 119 -33.80 -3.10 10.57
CA PHE A 119 -34.62 -2.06 11.20
C PHE A 119 -34.65 -0.76 10.38
N GLN A 120 -33.55 -0.41 9.70
CA GLN A 120 -33.48 0.73 8.79
C GLN A 120 -34.24 0.46 7.49
N ASP A 121 -34.10 -0.73 6.89
CA ASP A 121 -34.86 -1.12 5.70
C ASP A 121 -36.36 -1.13 5.98
N LEU A 122 -36.78 -1.53 7.18
CA LEU A 122 -38.18 -1.51 7.60
C LEU A 122 -38.69 -0.08 7.84
N ILE A 123 -37.85 0.84 8.35
CA ILE A 123 -38.19 2.26 8.49
C ILE A 123 -38.24 2.97 7.13
N ASP A 124 -37.30 2.66 6.23
CA ASP A 124 -37.21 3.24 4.90
C ASP A 124 -38.33 2.73 3.97
N GLU A 125 -38.76 1.47 4.10
CA GLU A 125 -39.97 0.95 3.44
C GLU A 125 -41.26 1.60 3.96
N ILE A 126 -41.34 1.88 5.27
CA ILE A 126 -42.47 2.60 5.87
C ILE A 126 -42.52 4.05 5.35
N GLU A 127 -41.37 4.74 5.21
CA GLU A 127 -41.31 6.12 4.72
C GLU A 127 -41.47 6.25 3.20
N MET A 128 -41.13 5.22 2.42
CA MET A 128 -41.32 5.18 0.96
C MET A 128 -42.77 4.95 0.52
N SER A 129 -43.67 4.59 1.44
CA SER A 129 -45.10 4.45 1.17
C SER A 129 -45.89 5.73 1.52
N LYS A 130 -45.84 6.75 0.65
CA LYS A 130 -46.91 7.78 0.61
C LYS A 130 -48.21 7.27 -0.01
N SER A 131 -48.70 6.20 0.58
CA SER A 131 -50.10 5.90 0.89
C SER A 131 -50.01 4.63 1.72
N VAL A 132 -50.17 4.75 3.05
CA VAL A 132 -50.29 3.57 3.92
C VAL A 132 -51.57 2.85 3.49
N ASP A 133 -51.42 1.86 2.61
CA ASP A 133 -52.50 0.94 2.25
C ASP A 133 -52.59 -0.06 3.40
N THR A 134 -53.34 0.33 4.43
CA THR A 134 -53.51 -0.46 5.66
C THR A 134 -54.01 -1.88 5.36
N GLU A 135 -54.66 -2.07 4.21
CA GLU A 135 -55.13 -3.37 3.72
C GLU A 135 -53.98 -4.27 3.23
N PHE A 136 -52.91 -3.70 2.66
CA PHE A 136 -51.73 -4.46 2.19
C PHE A 136 -50.87 -4.94 3.36
N LEU A 137 -50.61 -4.05 4.34
CA LEU A 137 -49.87 -4.41 5.56
C LEU A 137 -50.56 -5.54 6.34
N GLN A 138 -51.90 -5.47 6.46
CA GLN A 138 -52.67 -6.54 7.11
C GLN A 138 -52.58 -7.87 6.36
N LYS A 139 -52.55 -7.85 5.02
CA LYS A 139 -52.41 -9.06 4.20
C LYS A 139 -51.02 -9.68 4.34
N ILE A 140 -49.97 -8.87 4.38
CA ILE A 140 -48.60 -9.34 4.60
C ILE A 140 -48.43 -9.93 6.00
N GLU A 141 -48.92 -9.26 7.06
CA GLU A 141 -48.86 -9.81 8.42
C GLU A 141 -49.55 -11.18 8.51
N ASN A 142 -50.76 -11.28 7.96
CA ASN A 142 -51.50 -12.55 7.91
C ASN A 142 -50.76 -13.63 7.10
N PHE A 143 -50.12 -13.24 5.99
CA PHE A 143 -49.31 -14.14 5.18
C PHE A 143 -48.07 -14.64 5.93
N MET A 144 -47.34 -13.74 6.62
CA MET A 144 -46.15 -14.10 7.40
C MET A 144 -46.50 -15.02 8.58
N GLU A 145 -47.65 -14.82 9.22
CA GLU A 145 -48.16 -15.75 10.23
C GLU A 145 -48.46 -17.13 9.64
N GLU A 146 -49.09 -17.20 8.46
CA GLU A 146 -49.37 -18.47 7.78
C GLU A 146 -48.10 -19.17 7.29
N LEU A 147 -47.16 -18.40 6.74
CA LEU A 147 -45.86 -18.89 6.26
C LEU A 147 -45.04 -19.46 7.42
N ASN A 148 -44.97 -18.77 8.55
CA ASN A 148 -44.23 -19.25 9.73
C ASN A 148 -44.78 -20.57 10.28
N GLN A 149 -46.09 -20.82 10.16
CA GLN A 149 -46.69 -22.09 10.58
C GLN A 149 -46.35 -23.26 9.64
N LYS A 150 -46.15 -22.98 8.34
CA LYS A 150 -45.91 -24.00 7.29
C LYS A 150 -44.50 -23.97 6.72
N ARG A 151 -43.57 -23.20 7.32
CA ARG A 151 -42.21 -22.92 6.81
C ARG A 151 -41.40 -24.19 6.55
N GLU A 152 -41.55 -25.18 7.42
CA GLU A 152 -40.86 -26.47 7.33
C GLU A 152 -41.61 -27.52 6.51
N GLU A 153 -42.81 -27.21 6.02
CA GLU A 153 -43.61 -28.11 5.20
C GLU A 153 -43.27 -27.93 3.71
N GLU A 154 -43.20 -29.04 2.97
CA GLU A 154 -43.10 -29.00 1.51
C GLU A 154 -44.49 -28.67 0.91
N PRO A 155 -44.58 -27.83 -0.14
CA PRO A 155 -43.49 -27.34 -0.99
C PRO A 155 -42.87 -25.99 -0.55
N PHE A 156 -43.30 -25.40 0.57
CA PHE A 156 -42.90 -24.04 0.98
C PHE A 156 -41.44 -23.96 1.40
N LYS A 157 -40.94 -25.00 2.07
CA LYS A 157 -39.51 -25.13 2.40
C LYS A 157 -38.64 -25.05 1.14
N SER A 158 -38.96 -25.83 0.12
CA SER A 158 -38.25 -25.80 -1.17
C SER A 158 -38.44 -24.49 -1.94
N ALA A 159 -39.58 -23.82 -1.78
CA ALA A 159 -39.84 -22.51 -2.39
C ALA A 159 -38.95 -21.41 -1.78
N LEU A 160 -38.73 -21.46 -0.46
CA LEU A 160 -37.92 -20.49 0.27
C LEU A 160 -36.42 -20.56 -0.10
N ASN A 161 -35.91 -21.69 -0.59
CA ASN A 161 -34.53 -21.80 -1.09
C ASN A 161 -34.22 -20.85 -2.27
N PHE A 162 -35.24 -20.34 -2.96
CA PHE A 162 -35.09 -19.36 -4.04
C PHE A 162 -35.09 -17.90 -3.57
N PHE A 163 -35.20 -17.69 -2.26
CA PHE A 163 -35.15 -16.39 -1.60
C PHE A 163 -33.95 -16.37 -0.64
N PRO A 164 -32.97 -15.48 -0.86
CA PRO A 164 -31.81 -15.35 0.04
C PRO A 164 -32.19 -14.99 1.47
N ASP A 165 -33.21 -14.15 1.62
CA ASP A 165 -33.74 -13.65 2.89
C ASP A 165 -35.25 -13.32 2.78
N GLU A 166 -35.87 -12.99 3.92
CA GLU A 166 -37.30 -12.67 3.99
C GLU A 166 -37.63 -11.29 3.39
N THR A 167 -36.65 -10.39 3.23
CA THR A 167 -36.85 -9.03 2.69
C THR A 167 -37.33 -9.06 1.23
N GLU A 168 -36.88 -10.06 0.46
CA GLU A 168 -37.30 -10.27 -0.92
C GLU A 168 -38.79 -10.58 -1.08
N LEU A 169 -39.43 -11.15 -0.05
CA LEU A 169 -40.87 -11.40 -0.05
C LEU A 169 -41.67 -10.08 -0.02
N TYR A 170 -41.16 -9.08 0.69
CA TYR A 170 -41.74 -7.75 0.79
C TYR A 170 -41.52 -6.95 -0.51
N LYS A 171 -40.30 -7.00 -1.07
CA LYS A 171 -39.96 -6.34 -2.35
C LYS A 171 -40.85 -6.80 -3.51
N GLU A 172 -41.09 -8.10 -3.62
CA GLU A 172 -41.96 -8.68 -4.66
C GLU A 172 -43.46 -8.59 -4.34
N LYS A 173 -43.82 -8.01 -3.19
CA LYS A 173 -45.20 -7.83 -2.72
C LYS A 173 -45.99 -9.14 -2.65
N ILE A 174 -45.35 -10.20 -2.17
CA ILE A 174 -45.99 -11.51 -2.02
C ILE A 174 -46.91 -11.46 -0.80
N THR A 175 -48.19 -11.75 -1.02
CA THR A 175 -49.25 -11.66 0.00
C THR A 175 -49.99 -12.97 0.25
N SER A 176 -49.56 -14.06 -0.40
CA SER A 176 -50.15 -15.39 -0.21
C SER A 176 -49.16 -16.51 -0.49
N LEU A 177 -49.43 -17.70 0.07
CA LEU A 177 -48.66 -18.91 -0.21
C LEU A 177 -48.69 -19.31 -1.71
N GLU A 178 -49.75 -18.97 -2.44
CA GLU A 178 -49.85 -19.23 -3.88
C GLU A 178 -48.92 -18.28 -4.68
N GLU A 179 -48.87 -17.01 -4.30
CA GLU A 179 -47.93 -16.03 -4.89
C GLU A 179 -46.47 -16.40 -4.61
N LEU A 180 -46.16 -16.90 -3.40
CA LEU A 180 -44.84 -17.41 -3.06
C LEU A 180 -44.40 -18.55 -4.00
N LEU A 181 -45.27 -19.52 -4.25
CA LEU A 181 -44.96 -20.66 -5.12
C LEU A 181 -44.83 -20.22 -6.60
N ASN A 182 -45.65 -19.28 -7.05
CA ASN A 182 -45.57 -18.74 -8.40
C ASN A 182 -44.28 -17.94 -8.61
N GLU A 183 -43.86 -17.17 -7.62
CA GLU A 183 -42.65 -16.37 -7.68
C GLU A 183 -41.39 -17.24 -7.56
N ALA A 184 -41.39 -18.25 -6.67
CA ALA A 184 -40.34 -19.27 -6.63
C ALA A 184 -40.20 -19.99 -7.98
N LYS A 185 -41.32 -20.34 -8.63
CA LYS A 185 -41.32 -20.92 -9.97
C LYS A 185 -40.75 -19.97 -11.02
N ARG A 186 -41.05 -18.67 -10.95
CA ARG A 186 -40.50 -17.65 -11.86
C ARG A 186 -38.97 -17.53 -11.71
N ARG A 187 -38.48 -17.46 -10.46
CA ARG A 187 -37.04 -17.40 -10.14
C ARG A 187 -36.33 -18.68 -10.57
N PHE A 188 -36.95 -19.83 -10.34
CA PHE A 188 -36.47 -21.12 -10.83
C PHE A 188 -36.31 -21.12 -12.36
N GLU A 189 -37.31 -20.63 -13.10
CA GLU A 189 -37.25 -20.54 -14.57
C GLU A 189 -36.10 -19.67 -15.07
N GLN A 190 -35.73 -18.61 -14.35
CA GLN A 190 -34.60 -17.75 -14.69
C GLN A 190 -33.25 -18.41 -14.43
N LYS A 191 -33.16 -19.29 -13.42
CA LYS A 191 -31.94 -20.04 -13.09
C LYS A 191 -31.66 -21.24 -14.00
N ILE A 192 -32.60 -21.65 -14.86
CA ILE A 192 -32.38 -22.78 -15.79
C ILE A 192 -31.11 -22.53 -16.62
N ASN A 193 -30.22 -23.52 -16.73
CA ASN A 193 -28.84 -23.47 -17.26
C ASN A 193 -27.76 -23.00 -16.27
N SER A 194 -28.12 -22.71 -15.02
CA SER A 194 -27.22 -22.38 -13.90
C SER A 194 -27.82 -22.89 -12.58
N LEU A 195 -28.48 -24.05 -12.61
CA LEU A 195 -29.11 -24.67 -11.44
C LEU A 195 -28.05 -25.37 -10.59
N GLU A 196 -28.08 -25.17 -9.28
CA GLU A 196 -27.25 -25.94 -8.34
C GLU A 196 -27.91 -27.27 -7.94
N PRO A 197 -27.17 -28.24 -7.37
CA PRO A 197 -27.74 -29.52 -6.92
C PRO A 197 -28.87 -29.37 -5.90
N GLU A 198 -28.85 -28.33 -5.06
CA GLU A 198 -29.95 -28.00 -4.13
C GLU A 198 -31.20 -27.47 -4.86
N ASP A 199 -31.03 -26.63 -5.89
CA ASP A 199 -32.12 -26.14 -6.73
C ASP A 199 -32.84 -27.32 -7.43
N LEU A 200 -32.09 -28.34 -7.86
CA LEU A 200 -32.63 -29.57 -8.46
C LEU A 200 -33.36 -30.47 -7.46
N LYS A 201 -32.94 -30.52 -6.19
CA LYS A 201 -33.73 -31.19 -5.14
C LYS A 201 -35.06 -30.48 -4.90
N ALA A 202 -35.02 -29.15 -4.83
CA ALA A 202 -36.19 -28.31 -4.63
C ALA A 202 -37.19 -28.41 -5.80
N SER A 203 -36.70 -28.56 -7.04
CA SER A 203 -37.56 -28.69 -8.23
C SER A 203 -38.47 -29.92 -8.19
N LYS A 204 -38.04 -31.00 -7.54
CA LYS A 204 -38.88 -32.20 -7.34
C LYS A 204 -40.08 -31.91 -6.45
N GLN A 205 -39.88 -31.19 -5.34
CA GLN A 205 -40.96 -30.84 -4.42
C GLN A 205 -41.93 -29.81 -5.02
N LEU A 206 -41.41 -28.93 -5.88
CA LEU A 206 -42.21 -27.92 -6.61
C LEU A 206 -42.87 -28.46 -7.90
N ASN A 207 -42.67 -29.73 -8.26
CA ASN A 207 -43.14 -30.34 -9.52
C ASN A 207 -42.66 -29.59 -10.78
N LEU A 208 -41.41 -29.10 -10.79
CA LEU A 208 -40.81 -28.33 -11.90
C LEU A 208 -39.84 -29.14 -12.76
N ASN A 209 -39.70 -30.45 -12.51
CA ASN A 209 -38.72 -31.30 -13.20
C ASN A 209 -38.91 -31.35 -14.72
N ASP A 210 -40.16 -31.45 -15.20
CA ASP A 210 -40.49 -31.49 -16.63
C ASP A 210 -40.03 -30.22 -17.36
N LEU A 211 -40.10 -29.07 -16.66
CA LEU A 211 -39.67 -27.77 -17.19
C LEU A 211 -38.16 -27.70 -17.42
N ILE A 212 -37.37 -28.35 -16.56
CA ILE A 212 -35.91 -28.47 -16.72
C ILE A 212 -35.59 -29.32 -17.94
N GLN A 213 -36.29 -30.44 -18.10
CA GLN A 213 -36.07 -31.36 -19.21
C GLN A 213 -36.36 -30.71 -20.56
N GLU A 214 -37.36 -29.83 -20.63
CA GLU A 214 -37.70 -29.06 -21.84
C GLU A 214 -36.78 -27.86 -22.10
N LYS A 215 -36.48 -27.05 -21.07
CA LYS A 215 -35.81 -25.74 -21.25
C LYS A 215 -34.29 -25.74 -21.05
N SER A 216 -33.72 -26.69 -20.30
CA SER A 216 -32.27 -26.70 -20.03
C SER A 216 -31.47 -27.12 -21.26
N LYS A 217 -30.36 -26.45 -21.52
CA LYS A 217 -29.35 -26.79 -22.53
C LYS A 217 -28.21 -27.63 -21.94
N ARG A 218 -28.15 -27.77 -20.62
CA ARG A 218 -27.08 -28.49 -19.90
C ARG A 218 -27.46 -29.95 -19.68
N ASN A 219 -26.57 -30.86 -20.05
CA ASN A 219 -26.83 -32.29 -19.96
C ASN A 219 -26.95 -32.77 -18.50
N TRP A 220 -26.10 -32.26 -17.59
CA TRP A 220 -26.11 -32.63 -16.18
C TRP A 220 -27.41 -32.24 -15.46
N GLU A 221 -27.98 -31.05 -15.73
CA GLU A 221 -29.27 -30.62 -15.17
C GLU A 221 -30.42 -31.53 -15.63
N LYS A 222 -30.44 -31.85 -16.93
CA LYS A 222 -31.47 -32.73 -17.52
C LYS A 222 -31.41 -34.14 -16.95
N ILE A 223 -30.22 -34.73 -16.89
CA ILE A 223 -30.02 -36.11 -16.44
C ILE A 223 -30.32 -36.22 -14.94
N THR A 224 -29.89 -35.23 -14.15
CA THR A 224 -30.18 -35.18 -12.71
C THR A 224 -31.68 -34.99 -12.44
N SER A 225 -32.36 -34.14 -13.21
CA SER A 225 -33.83 -33.99 -13.14
C SER A 225 -34.57 -35.30 -13.46
N LYS A 226 -34.17 -36.00 -14.54
CA LYS A 226 -34.71 -37.32 -14.90
C LYS A 226 -34.50 -38.34 -13.77
N ALA A 227 -33.29 -38.38 -13.20
CA ALA A 227 -32.93 -39.27 -12.10
C ALA A 227 -33.79 -39.03 -10.85
N LEU A 228 -33.96 -37.77 -10.46
CA LEU A 228 -34.79 -37.38 -9.31
C LEU A 228 -36.28 -37.73 -9.49
N ASN A 229 -36.76 -37.81 -10.73
CA ASN A 229 -38.12 -38.23 -11.09
C ASN A 229 -38.27 -39.74 -11.31
N ASN A 230 -37.28 -40.55 -10.90
CA ASN A 230 -37.24 -42.01 -11.08
C ASN A 230 -37.39 -42.48 -12.55
N GLN A 231 -36.99 -41.64 -13.52
CA GLN A 231 -36.95 -42.02 -14.93
C GLN A 231 -35.67 -42.81 -15.24
N ASP A 232 -35.71 -43.67 -16.26
CA ASP A 232 -34.52 -44.44 -16.67
C ASP A 232 -33.50 -43.51 -17.36
N ILE A 233 -32.39 -43.26 -16.68
CA ILE A 233 -31.26 -42.45 -17.15
C ILE A 233 -30.15 -43.27 -17.81
N THR A 234 -30.25 -44.61 -17.83
CA THR A 234 -29.25 -45.50 -18.43
C THR A 234 -28.86 -45.13 -19.88
N PRO A 235 -29.79 -44.77 -20.79
CA PRO A 235 -29.40 -44.34 -22.14
C PRO A 235 -28.64 -43.01 -22.14
N ASP A 236 -29.07 -42.03 -21.33
CA ASP A 236 -28.39 -40.73 -21.24
C ASP A 236 -26.98 -40.87 -20.63
N LEU A 237 -26.81 -41.76 -19.65
CA LEU A 237 -25.51 -42.09 -19.07
C LEU A 237 -24.58 -42.76 -20.08
N ASN A 238 -25.09 -43.71 -20.87
CA ASN A 238 -24.32 -44.37 -21.93
C ASN A 238 -23.90 -43.38 -23.02
N ASP A 239 -24.77 -42.44 -23.39
CA ASP A 239 -24.43 -41.40 -24.36
C ASP A 239 -23.34 -40.46 -23.82
N LEU A 240 -23.42 -40.07 -22.54
CA LEU A 240 -22.36 -39.27 -21.90
C LEU A 240 -21.03 -40.02 -21.81
N MET A 241 -21.06 -41.30 -21.42
CA MET A 241 -19.85 -42.14 -21.31
C MET A 241 -19.16 -42.33 -22.67
N ASN A 242 -19.93 -42.37 -23.76
CA ASN A 242 -19.40 -42.47 -25.12
C ASN A 242 -19.11 -41.10 -25.77
N SER A 243 -19.47 -39.99 -25.12
CA SER A 243 -19.22 -38.65 -25.62
C SER A 243 -17.79 -38.21 -25.31
N ASN A 244 -17.19 -37.40 -26.19
CA ASN A 244 -15.87 -36.78 -25.96
C ASN A 244 -15.91 -35.60 -24.97
N ASN A 245 -17.00 -35.41 -24.22
CA ASN A 245 -17.18 -34.27 -23.31
C ASN A 245 -16.96 -34.67 -21.84
N PHE A 246 -15.69 -34.69 -21.45
CA PHE A 246 -15.24 -35.03 -20.09
C PHE A 246 -15.83 -34.09 -19.02
N GLU A 247 -15.98 -32.81 -19.32
CA GLU A 247 -16.49 -31.81 -18.38
C GLU A 247 -17.97 -32.07 -18.05
N ASP A 248 -18.80 -32.27 -19.08
CA ASP A 248 -20.22 -32.64 -18.91
C ASP A 248 -20.36 -33.95 -18.12
N PHE A 249 -19.48 -34.93 -18.34
CA PHE A 249 -19.52 -36.22 -17.66
C PHE A 249 -19.20 -36.09 -16.15
N ILE A 250 -18.10 -35.42 -15.80
CA ILE A 250 -17.73 -35.20 -14.40
C ILE A 250 -18.77 -34.35 -13.69
N GLN A 251 -19.32 -33.32 -14.35
CA GLN A 251 -20.32 -32.47 -13.72
C GLN A 251 -21.67 -33.15 -13.54
N SER A 252 -22.06 -34.02 -14.48
CA SER A 252 -23.22 -34.90 -14.31
C SER A 252 -23.03 -35.83 -13.11
N LEU A 253 -21.84 -36.42 -12.96
CA LEU A 253 -21.55 -37.29 -11.83
C LEU A 253 -21.59 -36.56 -10.48
N LYS A 254 -21.02 -35.34 -10.41
CA LYS A 254 -21.09 -34.48 -9.21
C LYS A 254 -22.55 -34.18 -8.83
N TYR A 255 -23.36 -33.77 -9.80
CA TYR A 255 -24.75 -33.40 -9.55
C TYR A 255 -25.58 -34.60 -9.12
N LEU A 256 -25.39 -35.75 -9.75
CA LEU A 256 -26.08 -36.98 -9.41
C LEU A 256 -25.66 -37.55 -8.04
N SER A 257 -24.39 -37.38 -7.65
CA SER A 257 -23.89 -37.81 -6.32
C SER A 257 -24.40 -36.90 -5.20
N GLU A 258 -24.31 -35.57 -5.36
CA GLU A 258 -24.79 -34.61 -4.36
C GLU A 258 -26.32 -34.65 -4.20
N THR A 259 -27.04 -35.07 -5.25
CA THR A 259 -28.50 -35.27 -5.19
C THR A 259 -28.96 -36.62 -4.66
N ASN A 260 -28.03 -37.55 -4.36
CA ASN A 260 -28.34 -38.93 -3.95
C ASN A 260 -29.29 -39.66 -4.92
N SER A 261 -29.25 -39.32 -6.21
CA SER A 261 -30.18 -39.84 -7.22
C SER A 261 -29.66 -41.10 -7.93
N LEU A 262 -28.42 -41.51 -7.66
CA LEU A 262 -27.79 -42.72 -8.21
C LEU A 262 -27.81 -43.87 -7.18
N ASN A 263 -28.04 -45.08 -7.66
CA ASN A 263 -27.78 -46.30 -6.89
C ASN A 263 -26.26 -46.57 -6.83
N GLU A 264 -25.78 -47.22 -5.76
CA GLU A 264 -24.35 -47.50 -5.55
C GLU A 264 -23.69 -48.21 -6.75
N ASP A 265 -24.39 -49.15 -7.40
CA ASP A 265 -23.89 -49.88 -8.57
C ASP A 265 -23.67 -48.95 -9.79
N GLN A 266 -24.58 -48.01 -10.03
CA GLN A 266 -24.46 -47.06 -11.15
C GLN A 266 -23.37 -46.02 -10.89
N LEU A 267 -23.22 -45.58 -9.64
CA LEU A 267 -22.14 -44.69 -9.23
C LEU A 267 -20.77 -45.35 -9.44
N GLN A 268 -20.64 -46.63 -9.10
CA GLN A 268 -19.39 -47.37 -9.30
C GLN A 268 -19.08 -47.56 -10.80
N MET A 269 -20.07 -47.88 -11.63
CA MET A 269 -19.89 -47.96 -13.09
C MET A 269 -19.38 -46.65 -13.68
N MET A 270 -19.92 -45.50 -13.27
CA MET A 270 -19.44 -44.20 -13.74
C MET A 270 -18.02 -43.89 -13.26
N LYS A 271 -17.69 -44.21 -12.00
CA LYS A 271 -16.33 -44.06 -11.46
C LYS A 271 -15.30 -44.91 -12.22
N ASP A 272 -15.68 -46.11 -12.64
CA ASP A 272 -14.80 -46.98 -13.42
C ASP A 272 -14.56 -46.45 -14.84
N GLU A 273 -15.55 -45.79 -15.47
CA GLU A 273 -15.39 -45.21 -16.80
C GLU A 273 -14.54 -43.93 -16.81
N ILE A 274 -14.57 -43.14 -15.71
CA ILE A 274 -13.68 -41.96 -15.53
C ILE A 274 -12.22 -42.34 -15.74
N LYS A 275 -11.81 -43.52 -15.24
CA LYS A 275 -10.43 -44.02 -15.37
C LYS A 275 -9.95 -44.06 -16.81
N ASN A 276 -10.83 -44.43 -17.75
CA ASN A 276 -10.49 -44.56 -19.16
C ASN A 276 -10.40 -43.20 -19.87
N GLN A 277 -11.19 -42.22 -19.41
CA GLN A 277 -11.28 -40.89 -20.01
C GLN A 277 -10.21 -39.90 -19.51
N ILE A 278 -9.60 -40.15 -18.34
CA ILE A 278 -8.50 -39.30 -17.84
C ILE A 278 -7.24 -39.56 -18.68
N ASP A 279 -6.86 -38.56 -19.49
CA ASP A 279 -5.68 -38.61 -20.35
C ASP A 279 -4.52 -37.75 -19.85
N ASN A 280 -4.73 -36.78 -18.97
CA ASN A 280 -3.70 -35.84 -18.53
C ASN A 280 -3.95 -35.29 -17.11
N LEU A 281 -2.97 -34.57 -16.55
CA LEU A 281 -2.99 -34.05 -15.18
C LEU A 281 -4.11 -33.03 -14.95
N GLU A 282 -4.50 -32.26 -15.97
CA GLU A 282 -5.59 -31.28 -15.86
C GLU A 282 -6.94 -31.98 -15.70
N GLN A 283 -7.20 -33.00 -16.51
CA GLN A 283 -8.39 -33.85 -16.38
C GLN A 283 -8.40 -34.61 -15.05
N LEU A 284 -7.25 -35.10 -14.59
CA LEU A 284 -7.13 -35.76 -13.29
C LEU A 284 -7.45 -34.79 -12.14
N PHE A 285 -6.93 -33.56 -12.21
CA PHE A 285 -7.20 -32.52 -11.22
C PHE A 285 -8.67 -32.10 -11.21
N GLN A 286 -9.29 -31.91 -12.38
CA GLN A 286 -10.72 -31.60 -12.48
C GLN A 286 -11.59 -32.72 -11.90
N ALA A 287 -11.28 -33.98 -12.23
CA ALA A 287 -11.99 -35.12 -11.66
C ALA A 287 -11.81 -35.20 -10.14
N ALA A 288 -10.58 -35.09 -9.64
CA ALA A 288 -10.32 -35.12 -8.19
C ALA A 288 -11.04 -33.98 -7.44
N LYS A 289 -11.00 -32.76 -7.99
CA LYS A 289 -11.69 -31.59 -7.43
C LYS A 289 -13.21 -31.78 -7.34
N ASN A 290 -13.82 -32.32 -8.39
CA ASN A 290 -15.27 -32.48 -8.44
C ASN A 290 -15.77 -33.71 -7.68
N LEU A 291 -14.93 -34.74 -7.51
CA LEU A 291 -15.28 -35.95 -6.75
C LEU A 291 -14.90 -35.87 -5.27
N GLY A 292 -14.03 -34.94 -4.89
CA GLY A 292 -13.47 -34.84 -3.53
C GLY A 292 -12.43 -35.92 -3.21
N GLU A 293 -12.20 -36.88 -4.10
CA GLU A 293 -11.21 -37.96 -3.97
C GLU A 293 -10.47 -38.17 -5.30
N THR A 294 -9.25 -38.71 -5.25
CA THR A 294 -8.51 -39.06 -6.48
C THR A 294 -9.16 -40.28 -7.13
N PRO A 295 -9.71 -40.19 -8.35
CA PRO A 295 -10.24 -41.36 -9.07
C PRO A 295 -9.11 -42.34 -9.42
N GLN A 296 -9.45 -43.58 -9.80
CA GLN A 296 -8.44 -44.45 -10.40
C GLN A 296 -8.03 -43.90 -11.77
N PHE A 297 -6.72 -43.92 -12.09
CA PHE A 297 -6.21 -43.48 -13.38
C PHE A 297 -4.97 -44.29 -13.79
N ASP A 298 -4.65 -44.28 -15.09
CA ASP A 298 -3.37 -44.79 -15.59
C ASP A 298 -2.29 -43.71 -15.46
N GLN A 299 -1.44 -43.89 -14.46
CA GLN A 299 -0.39 -42.94 -14.11
C GLN A 299 0.62 -42.69 -15.24
N ASP A 300 1.05 -43.74 -15.94
CA ASP A 300 2.05 -43.59 -17.01
C ASP A 300 1.45 -42.88 -18.22
N LYS A 301 0.22 -43.25 -18.60
CA LYS A 301 -0.53 -42.60 -19.70
C LYS A 301 -0.73 -41.11 -19.40
N VAL A 302 -1.21 -40.78 -18.20
CA VAL A 302 -1.51 -39.41 -17.77
C VAL A 302 -0.26 -38.53 -17.76
N LEU A 303 0.83 -39.02 -17.15
CA LEU A 303 2.07 -38.25 -17.09
C LEU A 303 2.66 -38.04 -18.50
N GLN A 304 2.74 -39.08 -19.34
CA GLN A 304 3.30 -38.96 -20.70
C GLN A 304 2.54 -37.97 -21.59
N ASN A 305 1.22 -37.98 -21.52
CA ASN A 305 0.39 -37.06 -22.29
C ASN A 305 0.50 -35.61 -21.77
N SER A 306 0.62 -35.44 -20.45
CA SER A 306 0.80 -34.12 -19.83
C SER A 306 2.13 -33.47 -20.22
N LEU A 307 3.19 -34.27 -20.35
CA LEU A 307 4.49 -33.81 -20.82
C LEU A 307 4.46 -33.26 -22.26
N LYS A 308 3.52 -33.73 -23.10
CA LYS A 308 3.37 -33.29 -24.49
C LYS A 308 2.48 -32.05 -24.66
N LYS A 309 1.49 -31.88 -23.77
CA LYS A 309 0.44 -30.85 -23.91
C LYS A 309 0.77 -29.54 -23.20
N SER A 310 1.47 -29.61 -22.07
CA SER A 310 1.57 -28.48 -21.13
C SER A 310 2.99 -28.21 -20.66
N SER A 311 3.23 -27.00 -20.15
CA SER A 311 4.54 -26.57 -19.65
C SER A 311 4.93 -27.25 -18.33
N PHE A 312 6.24 -27.28 -18.03
CA PHE A 312 6.78 -27.80 -16.76
C PHE A 312 6.11 -27.17 -15.54
N ASN A 313 5.98 -25.84 -15.50
CA ASN A 313 5.39 -25.12 -14.36
C ASN A 313 3.93 -25.51 -14.15
N HIS A 314 3.16 -25.59 -15.24
CA HIS A 314 1.74 -25.97 -15.17
C HIS A 314 1.58 -27.42 -14.67
N ASN A 315 2.34 -28.36 -15.24
CA ASN A 315 2.31 -29.77 -14.82
C ASN A 315 2.76 -29.94 -13.36
N PHE A 316 3.80 -29.22 -12.95
CA PHE A 316 4.29 -29.28 -11.57
C PHE A 316 3.28 -28.71 -10.57
N ASN A 317 2.61 -27.59 -10.90
CA ASN A 317 1.58 -26.99 -10.05
C ASN A 317 0.34 -27.89 -9.91
N LEU A 318 -0.08 -28.54 -11.00
CA LEU A 318 -1.17 -29.53 -10.96
C LEU A 318 -0.77 -30.74 -10.11
N ALA A 319 0.42 -31.30 -10.32
CA ALA A 319 0.93 -32.40 -9.50
C ALA A 319 1.09 -32.00 -8.03
N ASN A 320 1.50 -30.76 -7.74
CA ASN A 320 1.60 -30.24 -6.38
C ASN A 320 0.23 -30.15 -5.72
N SER A 321 -0.78 -29.66 -6.44
CA SER A 321 -2.15 -29.57 -5.93
C SER A 321 -2.74 -30.96 -5.69
N LEU A 322 -2.48 -31.91 -6.60
CA LEU A 322 -2.89 -33.31 -6.45
C LEU A 322 -2.24 -33.98 -5.22
N ASP A 323 -0.93 -33.77 -5.02
CA ASP A 323 -0.22 -34.33 -3.88
C ASP A 323 -0.67 -33.70 -2.54
N GLN A 324 -0.91 -32.39 -2.52
CA GLN A 324 -1.29 -31.65 -1.30
C GLN A 324 -2.73 -31.91 -0.86
N TYR A 325 -3.69 -31.84 -1.79
CA TYR A 325 -5.11 -31.91 -1.47
C TYR A 325 -5.68 -33.32 -1.56
N PHE A 326 -5.08 -34.20 -2.37
CA PHE A 326 -5.63 -35.54 -2.63
C PHE A 326 -4.63 -36.69 -2.36
N GLY A 327 -3.49 -36.39 -1.74
CA GLY A 327 -2.56 -37.38 -1.20
C GLY A 327 -1.82 -38.23 -2.25
N THR A 328 -1.70 -37.76 -3.49
CA THR A 328 -0.94 -38.44 -4.53
C THR A 328 0.58 -38.29 -4.34
N ASN A 329 1.38 -38.97 -5.19
CA ASN A 329 2.83 -38.80 -5.28
C ASN A 329 3.28 -38.54 -6.72
N LEU A 330 2.56 -37.66 -7.40
CA LEU A 330 2.75 -37.36 -8.81
C LEU A 330 3.95 -36.43 -9.05
N ARG A 331 4.32 -35.55 -8.10
CA ARG A 331 5.50 -34.67 -8.28
C ARG A 331 6.79 -35.46 -8.46
N THR A 332 7.00 -36.48 -7.63
CA THR A 332 8.21 -37.31 -7.69
C THR A 332 8.30 -38.01 -9.04
N GLN A 333 7.21 -38.64 -9.46
CA GLN A 333 7.16 -39.40 -10.71
C GLN A 333 7.24 -38.50 -11.95
N LEU A 334 6.61 -37.33 -11.91
CA LEU A 334 6.70 -36.33 -12.97
C LEU A 334 8.16 -35.87 -13.15
N LEU A 335 8.86 -35.60 -12.05
CA LEU A 335 10.29 -35.24 -12.09
C LEU A 335 11.17 -36.39 -12.60
N ASP A 336 10.86 -37.64 -12.25
CA ASP A 336 11.58 -38.82 -12.80
C ASP A 336 11.41 -38.91 -14.32
N LYS A 337 10.21 -38.65 -14.85
CA LYS A 337 9.98 -38.64 -16.31
C LYS A 337 10.68 -37.47 -17.00
N TYR A 338 10.67 -36.28 -16.39
CA TYR A 338 11.45 -35.14 -16.91
C TYR A 338 12.96 -35.44 -16.88
N ASP A 339 13.46 -36.12 -15.85
CA ASP A 339 14.86 -36.51 -15.78
C ASP A 339 15.22 -37.50 -16.89
N GLN A 340 14.37 -38.50 -17.16
CA GLN A 340 14.53 -39.42 -18.29
C GLN A 340 14.54 -38.69 -19.64
N MET A 341 13.59 -37.77 -19.89
CA MET A 341 13.58 -36.96 -21.12
C MET A 341 14.82 -36.08 -21.27
N ALA A 342 15.37 -35.59 -20.16
CA ALA A 342 16.60 -34.82 -20.15
C ALA A 342 17.84 -35.71 -20.43
N GLN A 343 17.84 -36.99 -20.01
CA GLN A 343 18.89 -37.94 -20.36
C GLN A 343 18.88 -38.27 -21.87
N ASP A 344 17.70 -38.30 -22.48
CA ASP A 344 17.52 -38.51 -23.92
C ASP A 344 17.74 -37.23 -24.77
N PHE A 345 18.25 -36.15 -24.16
CA PHE A 345 18.49 -34.83 -24.77
C PHE A 345 17.26 -34.17 -25.41
N GLN A 346 16.04 -34.58 -25.03
CA GLN A 346 14.82 -34.06 -25.63
C GLN A 346 14.39 -32.72 -25.02
N PHE A 347 14.54 -32.57 -23.70
CA PHE A 347 14.08 -31.38 -22.98
C PHE A 347 14.76 -31.26 -21.61
N THR A 348 15.29 -30.09 -21.27
CA THR A 348 15.77 -29.77 -19.91
C THR A 348 15.08 -28.49 -19.44
N PRO A 349 14.37 -28.50 -18.28
CA PRO A 349 13.79 -27.28 -17.73
C PRO A 349 14.86 -26.22 -17.42
N SER A 350 14.50 -24.94 -17.53
CA SER A 350 15.40 -23.83 -17.17
C SER A 350 15.68 -23.79 -15.66
N ILE A 351 16.81 -23.17 -15.29
CA ILE A 351 17.20 -22.94 -13.89
C ILE A 351 16.08 -22.18 -13.15
N GLU A 352 15.47 -21.18 -13.77
CA GLU A 352 14.33 -20.43 -13.19
C GLU A 352 13.11 -21.30 -12.91
N ASN A 353 12.76 -22.19 -13.83
CA ASN A 353 11.61 -23.08 -13.63
C ASN A 353 11.87 -24.10 -12.52
N LEU A 354 13.09 -24.64 -12.43
CA LEU A 354 13.48 -25.58 -11.37
C LEU A 354 13.59 -24.93 -9.99
N THR A 355 13.98 -23.66 -9.94
CA THR A 355 14.12 -22.90 -8.68
C THR A 355 12.77 -22.41 -8.15
N LYS A 356 11.84 -22.00 -9.04
CA LYS A 356 10.45 -21.69 -8.67
C LYS A 356 9.72 -22.93 -8.15
N ASN A 357 9.97 -24.09 -8.76
CA ASN A 357 9.34 -25.37 -8.40
C ASN A 357 10.33 -26.30 -7.70
N ALA A 358 10.98 -25.79 -6.66
CA ALA A 358 12.02 -26.53 -5.95
C ALA A 358 11.46 -27.72 -5.16
N PHE A 359 11.95 -28.92 -5.45
CA PHE A 359 11.54 -30.15 -4.77
C PHE A 359 12.77 -30.97 -4.35
N ALA A 360 12.83 -31.34 -3.07
CA ALA A 360 14.00 -32.03 -2.52
C ALA A 360 13.98 -33.53 -2.87
N ASN A 361 14.27 -33.88 -4.13
CA ASN A 361 14.48 -35.27 -4.55
C ASN A 361 15.71 -35.40 -5.47
N LYS A 362 16.09 -36.65 -5.77
CA LYS A 362 17.26 -36.94 -6.61
C LYS A 362 17.09 -36.40 -8.03
N SER A 363 15.95 -36.66 -8.66
CA SER A 363 15.67 -36.30 -10.06
C SER A 363 15.66 -34.80 -10.29
N TRP A 364 15.15 -34.00 -9.34
CA TRP A 364 15.22 -32.54 -9.37
C TRP A 364 16.67 -32.05 -9.26
N ASN A 365 17.48 -32.64 -8.37
CA ASN A 365 18.90 -32.28 -8.25
C ASN A 365 19.65 -32.57 -9.56
N ASP A 366 19.39 -33.73 -10.17
CA ASP A 366 20.02 -34.13 -11.43
C ASP A 366 19.61 -33.19 -12.58
N LEU A 367 18.33 -32.83 -12.66
CA LEU A 367 17.81 -31.84 -13.59
C LEU A 367 18.44 -30.45 -13.38
N LEU A 368 18.56 -29.99 -12.14
CA LEU A 368 19.18 -28.69 -11.82
C LEU A 368 20.66 -28.66 -12.22
N ASN A 369 21.41 -29.70 -11.88
CA ASN A 369 22.81 -29.81 -12.25
C ASN A 369 22.97 -29.82 -13.77
N ARG A 370 22.13 -30.55 -14.52
CA ARG A 370 22.15 -30.52 -15.99
C ARG A 370 21.78 -29.16 -16.57
N ALA A 371 20.77 -28.50 -16.01
CA ALA A 371 20.39 -27.15 -16.45
C ALA A 371 21.53 -26.15 -16.26
N ILE A 372 22.24 -26.21 -15.12
CA ILE A 372 23.43 -25.38 -14.86
C ILE A 372 24.56 -25.73 -15.84
N GLN A 373 24.84 -27.01 -16.07
CA GLN A 373 25.88 -27.41 -17.04
C GLN A 373 25.54 -27.00 -18.47
N ASN A 374 24.27 -27.09 -18.88
CA ASN A 374 23.81 -26.61 -20.18
C ASN A 374 24.00 -25.09 -20.31
N ALA A 375 23.60 -24.31 -19.30
CA ALA A 375 23.81 -22.86 -19.29
C ALA A 375 25.31 -22.49 -19.34
N VAL A 376 26.16 -23.25 -18.65
CA VAL A 376 27.62 -23.08 -18.71
C VAL A 376 28.17 -23.42 -20.10
N ASN A 377 27.70 -24.49 -20.73
CA ASN A 377 28.11 -24.89 -22.08
C ASN A 377 27.63 -23.86 -23.14
N GLU A 378 26.42 -23.34 -22.99
CA GLU A 378 25.90 -22.24 -23.81
C GLU A 378 26.77 -21.00 -23.67
N ALA A 379 27.09 -20.57 -22.44
CA ALA A 379 27.98 -19.44 -22.18
C ALA A 379 29.38 -19.64 -22.79
N MET A 380 29.93 -20.86 -22.76
CA MET A 380 31.22 -21.17 -23.39
C MET A 380 31.21 -21.06 -24.92
N ASN A 381 30.07 -21.33 -25.57
CA ASN A 381 29.95 -21.36 -27.03
C ASN A 381 29.62 -19.98 -27.64
N GLN A 382 29.36 -18.97 -26.80
CA GLN A 382 29.03 -17.62 -27.25
C GLN A 382 30.27 -16.80 -27.62
N LYS A 383 30.07 -15.78 -28.46
CA LYS A 383 31.17 -14.88 -28.90
C LYS A 383 31.72 -14.00 -27.79
N LYS A 384 30.90 -13.62 -26.81
CA LYS A 384 31.28 -12.80 -25.64
C LYS A 384 31.14 -13.62 -24.36
N LYS A 385 32.11 -14.51 -24.12
CA LYS A 385 32.03 -15.47 -23.02
C LYS A 385 31.94 -14.80 -21.65
N PHE A 386 32.73 -13.74 -21.41
CA PHE A 386 32.75 -13.06 -20.10
C PHE A 386 31.41 -12.42 -19.73
N GLU A 387 30.69 -11.79 -20.67
CA GLU A 387 29.36 -11.19 -20.39
C GLU A 387 28.30 -12.26 -20.08
N GLU A 388 28.31 -13.37 -20.80
CA GLU A 388 27.36 -14.46 -20.54
C GLU A 388 27.63 -15.11 -19.18
N PHE A 389 28.89 -15.27 -18.80
CA PHE A 389 29.25 -15.75 -17.47
C PHE A 389 28.91 -14.74 -16.36
N LYS A 390 29.02 -13.43 -16.61
CA LYS A 390 28.52 -12.38 -15.69
C LYS A 390 27.01 -12.47 -15.50
N ASN A 391 26.26 -12.58 -16.61
CA ASN A 391 24.81 -12.73 -16.59
C ASN A 391 24.39 -14.00 -15.84
N LEU A 392 25.05 -15.13 -16.12
CA LEU A 392 24.79 -16.40 -15.43
C LEU A 392 25.09 -16.31 -13.93
N THR A 393 26.19 -15.66 -13.55
CA THR A 393 26.55 -15.47 -12.14
C THR A 393 25.51 -14.61 -11.41
N HIS A 394 25.07 -13.52 -12.03
CA HIS A 394 24.03 -12.65 -11.48
C HIS A 394 22.68 -13.37 -11.37
N GLN A 395 22.27 -14.10 -12.41
CA GLN A 395 21.04 -14.89 -12.39
C GLN A 395 21.09 -15.92 -11.26
N MET A 396 22.21 -16.63 -11.08
CA MET A 396 22.34 -17.63 -10.03
C MET A 396 22.35 -17.04 -8.63
N GLN A 397 22.98 -15.88 -8.44
CA GLN A 397 22.94 -15.17 -7.17
C GLN A 397 21.53 -14.68 -6.85
N GLN A 398 20.84 -14.08 -7.82
CA GLN A 398 19.47 -13.61 -7.65
C GLN A 398 18.54 -14.77 -7.28
N LEU A 399 18.62 -15.89 -8.02
CA LEU A 399 17.81 -17.07 -7.75
C LEU A 399 18.16 -17.72 -6.41
N SER A 400 19.43 -17.73 -5.99
CA SER A 400 19.85 -18.25 -4.68
C SER A 400 19.25 -17.42 -3.53
N ASN A 401 19.19 -16.10 -3.69
CA ASN A 401 18.64 -15.18 -2.70
C ASN A 401 17.10 -15.17 -2.68
N SER A 402 16.44 -15.35 -3.83
CA SER A 402 14.98 -15.30 -3.95
C SER A 402 14.28 -16.65 -3.75
N CYS A 403 15.02 -17.75 -3.62
CA CYS A 403 14.43 -19.08 -3.49
C CYS A 403 13.87 -19.31 -2.09
N ALA A 404 12.56 -19.57 -1.99
CA ALA A 404 11.90 -19.92 -0.72
C ALA A 404 12.35 -21.28 -0.16
N ASN A 405 12.87 -22.18 -1.00
CA ASN A 405 13.31 -23.51 -0.59
C ASN A 405 14.80 -23.49 -0.18
N MET A 406 15.06 -23.72 1.11
CA MET A 406 16.42 -23.71 1.69
C MET A 406 17.37 -24.72 1.02
N HIS A 407 16.89 -25.91 0.66
CA HIS A 407 17.71 -26.92 -0.01
C HIS A 407 18.14 -26.45 -1.41
N CYS A 408 17.24 -25.81 -2.14
CA CYS A 408 17.57 -25.26 -3.46
C CYS A 408 18.55 -24.08 -3.37
N SER A 409 18.31 -23.14 -2.45
CA SER A 409 19.21 -22.01 -2.22
C SER A 409 20.64 -22.48 -1.88
N GLN A 410 20.77 -23.50 -1.01
CA GLN A 410 22.07 -24.09 -0.67
C GLN A 410 22.77 -24.74 -1.87
N LYS A 411 22.02 -25.48 -2.71
CA LYS A 411 22.58 -26.12 -3.90
C LYS A 411 23.07 -25.10 -4.93
N LEU A 412 22.33 -24.01 -5.14
CA LEU A 412 22.78 -22.91 -6.00
C LEU A 412 24.03 -22.24 -5.43
N ALA A 413 24.02 -21.92 -4.14
CA ALA A 413 25.16 -21.27 -3.47
C ALA A 413 26.45 -22.10 -3.56
N GLN A 414 26.36 -23.43 -3.53
CA GLN A 414 27.50 -24.33 -3.73
C GLN A 414 28.11 -24.24 -5.14
N GLN A 415 27.34 -23.87 -6.17
CA GLN A 415 27.79 -23.80 -7.56
C GLN A 415 28.30 -22.39 -7.95
N ILE A 416 27.93 -21.34 -7.20
CA ILE A 416 28.35 -19.95 -7.47
C ILE A 416 29.89 -19.80 -7.53
N PRO A 417 30.70 -20.36 -6.61
CA PRO A 417 32.16 -20.24 -6.67
C PRO A 417 32.78 -20.76 -7.97
N ASP A 418 32.30 -21.90 -8.47
CA ASP A 418 32.81 -22.50 -9.71
C ASP A 418 32.47 -21.64 -10.94
N ILE A 419 31.30 -21.01 -10.94
CA ILE A 419 30.87 -20.15 -12.05
C ILE A 419 31.56 -18.79 -11.99
N MET A 420 31.81 -18.24 -10.78
CA MET A 420 32.66 -17.06 -10.62
C MET A 420 34.06 -17.31 -11.19
N LYS A 421 34.65 -18.47 -10.88
CA LYS A 421 35.95 -18.85 -11.44
C LYS A 421 35.92 -18.91 -12.97
N LYS A 422 34.90 -19.55 -13.56
CA LYS A 422 34.71 -19.59 -15.02
C LYS A 422 34.50 -18.20 -15.62
N SER A 423 33.85 -17.29 -14.90
CA SER A 423 33.66 -15.90 -15.33
C SER A 423 34.99 -15.17 -15.45
N LEU A 424 35.89 -15.36 -14.49
CA LEU A 424 37.25 -14.81 -14.56
C LEU A 424 38.05 -15.47 -15.68
N GLU A 425 38.03 -16.80 -15.79
CA GLU A 425 38.78 -17.54 -16.82
C GLU A 425 38.31 -17.25 -18.26
N ALA A 426 37.08 -16.77 -18.43
CA ALA A 426 36.49 -16.41 -19.72
C ALA A 426 36.92 -15.03 -20.25
N CYS A 427 37.63 -14.23 -19.45
CA CYS A 427 38.13 -12.92 -19.86
C CYS A 427 39.31 -13.06 -20.84
N GLU A 428 39.28 -12.33 -21.95
CA GLU A 428 40.31 -12.40 -23.01
C GLU A 428 41.29 -11.20 -22.97
N ASN A 429 40.97 -10.13 -22.23
CA ASN A 429 41.84 -8.97 -22.08
C ASN A 429 41.78 -8.34 -20.67
N PRO A 430 42.77 -7.50 -20.29
CA PRO A 430 42.83 -6.86 -18.97
C PRO A 430 41.61 -6.02 -18.59
N HIS A 431 40.97 -5.36 -19.56
CA HIS A 431 39.78 -4.55 -19.33
C HIS A 431 38.57 -5.42 -18.94
N GLU A 432 38.36 -6.54 -19.62
CA GLU A 432 37.29 -7.50 -19.30
C GLU A 432 37.46 -8.11 -17.91
N LEU A 433 38.69 -8.40 -17.49
CA LEU A 433 38.95 -8.91 -16.15
C LEU A 433 38.59 -7.87 -15.08
N LYS A 434 38.95 -6.61 -15.29
CA LYS A 434 38.60 -5.51 -14.38
C LYS A 434 37.09 -5.31 -14.27
N ASP A 435 36.41 -5.21 -15.41
CA ASP A 435 34.95 -5.07 -15.48
C ASP A 435 34.23 -6.25 -14.79
N THR A 436 34.71 -7.47 -15.01
CA THR A 436 34.14 -8.68 -14.37
C THR A 436 34.34 -8.67 -12.85
N VAL A 437 35.53 -8.32 -12.35
CA VAL A 437 35.80 -8.23 -10.90
C VAL A 437 34.96 -7.13 -10.25
N GLU A 438 34.84 -5.96 -10.87
CA GLU A 438 34.01 -4.86 -10.39
C GLU A 438 32.52 -5.24 -10.38
N PHE A 439 32.03 -5.90 -11.43
CA PHE A 439 30.68 -6.41 -11.52
C PHE A 439 30.36 -7.42 -10.41
N LEU A 440 31.23 -8.43 -10.21
CA LEU A 440 31.05 -9.44 -9.16
C LEU A 440 30.97 -8.80 -7.77
N ARG A 441 31.81 -7.79 -7.50
CA ARG A 441 31.76 -7.03 -6.24
C ARG A 441 30.48 -6.22 -6.10
N LYS A 442 30.02 -5.56 -7.16
CA LYS A 442 28.79 -4.76 -7.18
C LYS A 442 27.56 -5.59 -6.81
N ILE A 443 27.51 -6.84 -7.28
CA ILE A 443 26.40 -7.76 -6.97
C ILE A 443 26.55 -8.41 -5.58
N GLY A 444 27.65 -8.17 -4.86
CA GLY A 444 27.87 -8.65 -3.48
C GLY A 444 28.68 -9.94 -3.38
N LEU A 445 29.29 -10.41 -4.47
CA LEU A 445 30.16 -11.58 -4.50
C LEU A 445 31.63 -11.18 -4.37
N LYS A 446 32.40 -12.00 -3.65
CA LYS A 446 33.84 -11.78 -3.44
C LYS A 446 34.64 -12.81 -4.26
N PRO A 447 35.19 -12.42 -5.42
CA PRO A 447 36.06 -13.31 -6.19
C PRO A 447 37.33 -13.65 -5.40
N ASN A 448 37.81 -14.88 -5.55
CA ASN A 448 39.01 -15.37 -4.88
C ASN A 448 40.27 -14.67 -5.42
N PRO A 449 41.13 -14.09 -4.57
CA PRO A 449 42.37 -13.41 -4.96
C PRO A 449 43.29 -14.23 -5.89
N GLU A 450 43.42 -15.54 -5.64
CA GLU A 450 44.29 -16.42 -6.44
C GLU A 450 43.78 -16.59 -7.88
N ASP A 451 42.46 -16.63 -8.06
CA ASP A 451 41.85 -16.76 -9.40
C ASP A 451 42.01 -15.47 -10.21
N ILE A 452 41.89 -14.30 -9.57
CA ILE A 452 42.18 -12.99 -10.20
C ILE A 452 43.66 -12.90 -10.60
N LYS A 453 44.56 -13.31 -9.71
CA LYS A 453 46.01 -13.30 -9.94
C LYS A 453 46.40 -14.19 -11.12
N SER A 454 45.91 -15.43 -11.11
CA SER A 454 46.16 -16.42 -12.16
C SER A 454 45.68 -15.93 -13.54
N THR A 455 44.48 -15.36 -13.60
CA THR A 455 43.92 -14.84 -14.85
C THR A 455 44.62 -13.56 -15.30
N GLY A 456 44.90 -12.62 -14.39
CA GLY A 456 45.62 -11.38 -14.71
C GLY A 456 47.02 -11.63 -15.26
N GLN A 457 47.73 -12.61 -14.70
CA GLN A 457 49.05 -13.04 -15.20
C GLN A 457 48.95 -13.65 -16.62
N LYS A 458 47.94 -14.48 -16.89
CA LYS A 458 47.70 -15.04 -18.23
C LYS A 458 47.42 -13.96 -19.28
N LEU A 459 46.77 -12.87 -18.87
CA LEU A 459 46.39 -11.75 -19.74
C LEU A 459 47.51 -10.70 -19.92
N GLY A 460 48.68 -10.90 -19.30
CA GLY A 460 49.81 -9.98 -19.40
C GLY A 460 49.60 -8.63 -18.71
N MET A 461 48.68 -8.58 -17.73
CA MET A 461 48.40 -7.37 -16.96
C MET A 461 49.60 -7.04 -16.04
N PRO A 462 49.99 -5.76 -15.88
CA PRO A 462 51.03 -5.36 -14.95
C PRO A 462 50.73 -5.84 -13.53
N GLU A 463 51.76 -6.27 -12.78
CA GLU A 463 51.56 -6.71 -11.39
C GLU A 463 50.84 -5.64 -10.56
N GLU A 464 51.13 -4.36 -10.77
CA GLU A 464 50.47 -3.24 -10.11
C GLU A 464 48.96 -3.21 -10.36
N GLU A 465 48.51 -3.42 -11.61
CA GLU A 465 47.09 -3.47 -11.96
C GLU A 465 46.41 -4.74 -11.42
N ILE A 466 47.11 -5.87 -11.40
CA ILE A 466 46.62 -7.11 -10.77
C ILE A 466 46.46 -6.89 -9.26
N PHE A 467 47.42 -6.20 -8.62
CA PHE A 467 47.34 -5.84 -7.20
C PHE A 467 46.22 -4.82 -6.94
N GLU A 468 45.97 -3.86 -7.83
CA GLU A 468 44.78 -2.98 -7.74
C GLU A 468 43.47 -3.78 -7.77
N LEU A 469 43.40 -4.83 -8.58
CA LEU A 469 42.24 -5.72 -8.64
C LEU A 469 42.12 -6.63 -7.40
N ILE A 470 43.24 -7.06 -6.82
CA ILE A 470 43.27 -7.95 -5.65
C ILE A 470 43.06 -7.18 -4.33
N GLU A 471 43.70 -6.03 -4.14
CA GLU A 471 43.69 -5.23 -2.91
C GLU A 471 43.77 -3.70 -3.17
N PRO A 472 42.67 -2.95 -3.00
CA PRO A 472 42.71 -1.49 -3.00
C PRO A 472 43.11 -0.91 -1.62
N ASN A 473 44.06 0.05 -1.58
CA ASN A 473 43.81 1.44 -1.12
C ASN A 473 44.74 2.22 -0.14
N TYR A 474 45.65 1.71 0.71
CA TYR A 474 46.40 2.66 1.59
C TYR A 474 47.51 3.44 0.86
N GLN A 475 48.38 2.75 0.12
CA GLN A 475 49.51 3.37 -0.57
C GLN A 475 49.06 4.27 -1.73
N LEU A 476 47.96 3.88 -2.39
CA LEU A 476 47.31 4.71 -3.40
C LEU A 476 46.77 5.99 -2.76
N LEU A 477 45.93 5.89 -1.71
CA LEU A 477 45.39 7.04 -0.98
C LEU A 477 46.51 8.00 -0.56
N LYS A 478 47.59 7.49 0.05
CA LYS A 478 48.74 8.30 0.45
C LYS A 478 49.40 9.02 -0.74
N LYS A 479 49.65 8.33 -1.86
CA LYS A 479 50.20 8.95 -3.08
C LYS A 479 49.29 10.03 -3.66
N LEU A 480 47.97 9.82 -3.64
CA LEU A 480 47.00 10.81 -4.13
C LEU A 480 47.03 12.07 -3.25
N ILE A 481 47.11 11.91 -1.93
CA ILE A 481 47.23 13.03 -0.98
C ILE A 481 48.55 13.78 -1.17
N ASP A 482 49.68 13.05 -1.24
CA ASP A 482 51.03 13.61 -1.40
C ASP A 482 51.14 14.44 -2.70
N LYS A 483 50.60 13.92 -3.81
CA LYS A 483 50.74 14.54 -5.14
C LYS A 483 49.58 15.47 -5.53
N LYS A 484 48.57 15.66 -4.68
CA LYS A 484 47.31 16.36 -5.00
C LYS A 484 46.61 15.80 -6.25
N LEU A 485 46.65 14.48 -6.41
CA LEU A 485 46.03 13.79 -7.54
C LEU A 485 44.70 13.19 -7.09
N GLY A 486 43.66 14.01 -6.95
CA GLY A 486 42.33 13.52 -6.55
C GLY A 486 41.49 14.62 -5.92
N ASP A 487 40.21 14.64 -6.25
CA ASP A 487 39.22 15.51 -5.63
C ASP A 487 38.68 14.88 -4.32
N PHE A 488 37.87 15.65 -3.60
CA PHE A 488 37.27 15.25 -2.32
C PHE A 488 36.52 13.90 -2.43
N GLU A 489 35.69 13.74 -3.46
CA GLU A 489 34.88 12.53 -3.64
C GLU A 489 35.75 11.29 -3.87
N ARG A 490 36.77 11.40 -4.72
CA ARG A 490 37.69 10.29 -4.99
C ARG A 490 38.43 9.88 -3.72
N ILE A 491 38.91 10.84 -2.93
CA ILE A 491 39.61 10.55 -1.67
C ILE A 491 38.66 9.92 -0.65
N SER A 492 37.47 10.48 -0.48
CA SER A 492 36.45 9.99 0.45
C SER A 492 36.00 8.56 0.11
N ASN A 493 35.80 8.25 -1.17
CA ASN A 493 35.40 6.91 -1.60
C ASN A 493 36.48 5.86 -1.30
N LEU A 494 37.75 6.18 -1.57
CA LEU A 494 38.86 5.28 -1.27
C LEU A 494 39.02 5.09 0.25
N MET A 495 38.78 6.15 1.04
CA MET A 495 38.78 6.08 2.49
C MET A 495 37.65 5.20 3.04
N ASN A 496 36.43 5.37 2.55
CA ASN A 496 35.28 4.56 2.94
C ASN A 496 35.48 3.08 2.55
N GLN A 497 36.13 2.80 1.42
CA GLN A 497 36.53 1.45 1.03
C GLN A 497 37.58 0.83 1.95
N LEU A 498 38.51 1.65 2.49
CA LEU A 498 39.51 1.19 3.46
C LEU A 498 38.90 0.93 4.84
N GLY A 499 37.93 1.75 5.25
CA GLY A 499 37.24 1.65 6.54
C GLY A 499 38.23 1.45 7.70
N ASP A 500 38.12 0.31 8.38
CA ASP A 500 38.91 -0.07 9.56
C ASP A 500 40.43 -0.13 9.32
N GLN A 501 40.88 -0.17 8.06
CA GLN A 501 42.31 -0.13 7.74
C GLN A 501 42.96 1.23 8.06
N ILE A 502 42.18 2.30 8.24
CA ILE A 502 42.68 3.63 8.62
C ILE A 502 42.71 3.75 10.14
N ASN A 503 43.71 3.12 10.75
CA ASN A 503 43.93 3.23 12.20
C ASN A 503 44.49 4.62 12.60
N LYS A 504 44.60 4.87 13.91
CA LYS A 504 45.09 6.16 14.45
C LYS A 504 46.48 6.58 13.94
N GLU A 505 47.38 5.64 13.68
CA GLU A 505 48.72 5.94 13.17
C GLU A 505 48.70 6.32 11.69
N ARG A 506 47.94 5.58 10.89
CA ARG A 506 47.71 5.88 9.48
C ARG A 506 46.97 7.20 9.29
N MET A 507 45.97 7.48 10.12
CA MET A 507 45.29 8.78 10.13
C MET A 507 46.26 9.94 10.38
N LYS A 508 47.19 9.80 11.34
CA LYS A 508 48.24 10.80 11.59
C LYS A 508 49.17 10.97 10.38
N GLU A 509 49.55 9.88 9.73
CA GLU A 509 50.41 9.91 8.55
C GLU A 509 49.72 10.63 7.37
N LEU A 510 48.45 10.31 7.10
CA LEU A 510 47.66 10.95 6.04
C LEU A 510 47.43 12.44 6.32
N ILE A 511 47.13 12.82 7.57
CA ILE A 511 46.99 14.23 7.98
C ILE A 511 48.32 14.98 7.85
N SER A 512 49.43 14.36 8.26
CA SER A 512 50.76 14.96 8.08
C SER A 512 51.09 15.20 6.61
N SER A 513 50.79 14.23 5.76
CA SER A 513 50.96 14.34 4.31
C SER A 513 50.09 15.46 3.74
N ALA A 514 48.79 15.50 4.11
CA ALA A 514 47.85 16.50 3.63
C ALA A 514 48.18 17.93 4.07
N LEU A 515 48.66 18.11 5.32
CA LEU A 515 49.14 19.40 5.83
C LEU A 515 50.43 19.84 5.12
N ALA A 516 51.38 18.93 4.91
CA ALA A 516 52.65 19.22 4.26
C ALA A 516 52.50 19.56 2.77
N SER A 517 51.58 18.87 2.09
CA SER A 517 51.26 19.16 0.69
C SER A 517 50.31 20.34 0.54
N GLU A 518 49.64 20.83 1.59
CA GLU A 518 48.52 21.78 1.51
C GLU A 518 47.38 21.27 0.61
N ASN A 519 47.01 20.00 0.78
CA ASN A 519 45.92 19.36 0.05
C ASN A 519 44.60 19.54 0.81
N ARG A 520 43.82 20.56 0.41
CA ARG A 520 42.55 20.91 1.06
C ARG A 520 41.49 19.82 0.94
N ASP A 521 41.37 19.20 -0.22
CA ASP A 521 40.38 18.14 -0.47
C ASP A 521 40.67 16.92 0.39
N ALA A 522 41.95 16.57 0.57
CA ALA A 522 42.37 15.51 1.47
C ALA A 522 42.08 15.84 2.94
N LEU A 523 42.38 17.05 3.39
CA LEU A 523 42.07 17.49 4.76
C LEU A 523 40.57 17.45 5.04
N GLY A 524 39.76 17.89 4.08
CA GLY A 524 38.30 17.78 4.14
C GLY A 524 37.87 16.33 4.25
N ALA A 525 38.30 15.47 3.33
CA ALA A 525 37.91 14.05 3.30
C ALA A 525 38.31 13.31 4.59
N LEU A 526 39.51 13.58 5.11
CA LEU A 526 40.00 13.01 6.37
C LEU A 526 39.13 13.44 7.57
N GLY A 527 38.75 14.71 7.62
CA GLY A 527 37.86 15.24 8.66
C GLY A 527 36.42 14.74 8.57
N HIS A 528 35.94 14.46 7.35
CA HIS A 528 34.62 13.90 7.08
C HIS A 528 34.53 12.38 7.34
N PHE A 529 35.67 11.70 7.42
CA PHE A 529 35.75 10.28 7.76
C PHE A 529 35.73 10.03 9.28
N ASP A 530 36.63 10.68 10.03
CA ASP A 530 36.67 10.63 11.49
C ASP A 530 37.14 11.98 12.04
N LEU A 531 36.17 12.83 12.35
CA LEU A 531 36.40 14.21 12.78
C LEU A 531 37.27 14.29 14.05
N GLU A 532 37.06 13.38 15.00
CA GLU A 532 37.80 13.37 16.26
C GLU A 532 39.28 13.05 16.04
N GLN A 533 39.58 11.94 15.34
CA GLN A 533 40.96 11.53 15.11
C GLN A 533 41.68 12.51 14.19
N ALA A 534 41.00 13.02 13.16
CA ALA A 534 41.57 13.98 12.23
C ALA A 534 41.96 15.30 12.93
N LEU A 535 41.09 15.85 13.79
CA LEU A 535 41.38 17.07 14.56
C LEU A 535 42.49 16.86 15.60
N LYS A 536 42.53 15.70 16.27
CA LYS A 536 43.60 15.36 17.21
C LYS A 536 44.95 15.18 16.50
N ALA A 537 44.94 14.53 15.32
CA ALA A 537 46.14 14.38 14.49
C ALA A 537 46.64 15.73 13.96
N ALA A 538 45.73 16.59 13.48
CA ALA A 538 46.08 17.92 12.99
C ALA A 538 46.66 18.80 14.10
N GLN A 539 46.09 18.74 15.32
CA GLN A 539 46.63 19.43 16.49
C GLN A 539 48.02 18.91 16.87
N PHE A 540 48.23 17.59 16.84
CA PHE A 540 49.54 17.01 17.17
C PHE A 540 50.63 17.42 16.17
N MET A 541 50.31 17.49 14.88
CA MET A 541 51.28 17.79 13.82
C MET A 541 51.51 19.29 13.61
N GLY A 542 50.47 20.11 13.72
CA GLY A 542 50.50 21.53 13.36
C GLY A 542 49.98 22.49 14.43
N GLY A 543 49.76 22.02 15.66
CA GLY A 543 49.20 22.84 16.74
C GLY A 543 47.78 23.33 16.45
N GLU A 544 47.39 24.44 17.08
CA GLU A 544 46.08 25.08 16.83
C GLU A 544 45.94 25.55 15.37
N GLU A 545 47.04 25.95 14.72
CA GLU A 545 47.02 26.38 13.31
C GLU A 545 46.72 25.21 12.36
N GLY A 546 47.30 24.03 12.61
CA GLY A 546 47.00 22.81 11.85
C GLY A 546 45.54 22.37 12.02
N GLN A 547 45.02 22.49 13.24
CA GLN A 547 43.62 22.23 13.54
C GLN A 547 42.69 23.21 12.81
N ASP A 548 43.01 24.51 12.83
CA ASP A 548 42.25 25.55 12.13
C ASP A 548 42.24 25.35 10.60
N LYS A 549 43.38 24.95 10.01
CA LYS A 549 43.47 24.63 8.58
C LYS A 549 42.53 23.49 8.20
N LEU A 550 42.49 22.42 9.01
CA LEU A 550 41.56 21.32 8.77
C LEU A 550 40.11 21.78 8.86
N ILE A 551 39.75 22.56 9.88
CA ILE A 551 38.38 23.07 10.07
C ILE A 551 37.93 23.93 8.87
N GLN A 552 38.81 24.76 8.31
CA GLN A 552 38.51 25.53 7.11
C GLN A 552 38.23 24.63 5.89
N CYS A 553 38.84 23.45 5.82
CA CYS A 553 38.63 22.48 4.75
C CYS A 553 37.37 21.61 4.94
N LEU A 554 36.74 21.59 6.12
CA LEU A 554 35.51 20.83 6.36
C LEU A 554 34.31 21.33 5.53
N GLY A 555 34.38 22.55 5.01
CA GLY A 555 33.39 23.07 4.05
C GLY A 555 33.47 22.45 2.65
N ALA A 556 34.49 21.66 2.33
CA ALA A 556 34.72 21.07 1.01
C ALA A 556 33.97 19.74 0.76
N GLY A 557 32.89 19.46 1.48
CA GLY A 557 32.08 18.23 1.35
C GLY A 557 30.58 18.49 1.45
N SER A 558 29.76 17.44 1.50
CA SER A 558 28.32 17.62 1.74
C SER A 558 28.09 18.16 3.15
N GLY A 559 27.33 19.25 3.28
CA GLY A 559 27.03 19.86 4.59
C GLY A 559 26.39 18.88 5.57
N GLU A 560 25.64 17.90 5.07
CA GLU A 560 25.00 16.85 5.86
C GLU A 560 26.03 15.99 6.59
N ASN A 561 27.11 15.60 5.91
CA ASN A 561 28.12 14.74 6.52
C ASN A 561 28.87 15.47 7.65
N LEU A 562 29.07 16.79 7.53
CA LEU A 562 29.63 17.58 8.63
C LEU A 562 28.74 17.53 9.87
N LEU A 563 27.43 17.64 9.69
CA LEU A 563 26.46 17.55 10.80
C LEU A 563 26.48 16.16 11.44
N LYS A 564 26.50 15.09 10.63
CA LYS A 564 26.64 13.71 11.13
C LYS A 564 27.89 13.57 12.01
N GLN A 565 29.03 14.01 11.51
CA GLN A 565 30.31 14.00 12.23
C GLN A 565 30.26 14.84 13.52
N TRP A 566 29.59 15.99 13.51
CA TRP A 566 29.38 16.80 14.72
C TRP A 566 28.62 16.02 15.80
N TYR A 567 27.46 15.43 15.48
CA TYR A 567 26.65 14.70 16.46
C TYR A 567 27.35 13.45 17.00
N MET A 568 28.21 12.80 16.19
CA MET A 568 29.02 11.65 16.61
C MET A 568 30.16 12.05 17.55
N HIS A 569 30.92 13.10 17.22
CA HIS A 569 32.24 13.34 17.83
C HIS A 569 32.33 14.56 18.78
N ARG A 570 31.36 15.49 18.80
CA ARG A 570 31.42 16.75 19.57
C ARG A 570 31.74 16.63 21.07
N LYS A 571 31.47 15.48 21.69
CA LYS A 571 31.76 15.22 23.12
C LYS A 571 33.25 15.04 23.38
N ASN A 572 34.00 14.58 22.38
CA ASN A 572 35.42 14.23 22.48
C ASN A 572 36.35 15.29 21.87
N LEU A 573 35.78 16.41 21.39
CA LEU A 573 36.53 17.53 20.81
C LEU A 573 37.11 18.43 21.91
N THR A 574 38.26 19.04 21.62
CA THR A 574 38.86 20.08 22.48
C THR A 574 37.96 21.33 22.50
N PRO A 575 38.00 22.17 23.56
CA PRO A 575 37.17 23.37 23.63
C PRO A 575 37.33 24.30 22.42
N HIS A 576 38.57 24.53 21.98
CA HIS A 576 38.89 25.36 20.80
C HIS A 576 38.28 24.81 19.50
N ALA A 577 38.51 23.52 19.21
CA ALA A 577 37.96 22.89 18.01
C ALA A 577 36.43 22.83 18.05
N LYS A 578 35.87 22.55 19.23
CA LYS A 578 34.44 22.43 19.43
C LYS A 578 33.72 23.73 19.09
N GLU A 579 34.22 24.87 19.54
CA GLU A 579 33.63 26.19 19.24
C GLU A 579 33.65 26.48 17.73
N LYS A 580 34.81 26.30 17.08
CA LYS A 580 34.93 26.57 15.64
C LYS A 580 34.13 25.62 14.75
N VAL A 581 34.12 24.32 15.07
CA VAL A 581 33.33 23.34 14.33
C VAL A 581 31.84 23.57 14.58
N LYS A 582 31.43 23.99 15.79
CA LYS A 582 30.03 24.37 16.08
C LYS A 582 29.58 25.52 15.18
N GLU A 583 30.38 26.57 15.06
CA GLU A 583 30.05 27.72 14.19
C GLU A 583 29.93 27.31 12.72
N LEU A 584 30.78 26.41 12.24
CA LEU A 584 30.68 25.87 10.89
C LEU A 584 29.42 25.00 10.72
N ALA A 585 29.15 24.11 11.68
CA ALA A 585 27.98 23.25 11.69
C ALA A 585 26.68 24.07 11.75
N LYS A 586 26.66 25.17 12.51
CA LYS A 586 25.53 26.11 12.61
C LYS A 586 25.20 26.71 11.24
N LYS A 587 26.21 27.21 10.53
CA LYS A 587 26.04 27.75 9.17
C LYS A 587 25.52 26.69 8.20
N MET A 588 26.12 25.49 8.20
CA MET A 588 25.68 24.39 7.34
C MET A 588 24.25 23.94 7.63
N LEU A 589 23.85 23.87 8.91
CA LEU A 589 22.50 23.50 9.33
C LEU A 589 21.45 24.47 8.77
N ILE A 590 21.71 25.78 8.89
CA ILE A 590 20.82 26.82 8.37
C ILE A 590 20.76 26.76 6.84
N GLU A 591 21.90 26.63 6.16
CA GLU A 591 21.96 26.54 4.69
C GLU A 591 21.20 25.32 4.15
N LEU A 592 21.39 24.14 4.77
CA LEU A 592 20.66 22.93 4.40
C LEU A 592 19.16 23.05 4.69
N GLY A 593 18.78 23.57 5.85
CA GLY A 593 17.37 23.78 6.18
C GLY A 593 16.67 24.70 5.16
N ILE A 594 17.32 25.80 4.76
CA ILE A 594 16.82 26.71 3.72
C ILE A 594 16.75 26.01 2.35
N PHE A 595 17.80 25.26 1.98
CA PHE A 595 17.88 24.53 0.73
C PHE A 595 16.72 23.52 0.61
N TYR A 596 16.57 22.63 1.59
CA TYR A 596 15.50 21.63 1.61
C TYR A 596 14.13 22.28 1.65
N SER A 597 13.95 23.35 2.43
CA SER A 597 12.67 24.04 2.48
C SER A 597 12.26 24.60 1.11
N ARG A 598 13.19 25.27 0.41
CA ARG A 598 12.92 25.81 -0.93
C ARG A 598 12.67 24.71 -1.96
N ALA A 599 13.46 23.65 -1.93
CA ALA A 599 13.37 22.55 -2.88
C ALA A 599 12.12 21.69 -2.67
N ARG A 600 11.68 21.52 -1.41
CA ARG A 600 10.66 20.53 -1.05
C ARG A 600 9.33 21.15 -0.64
N LEU A 601 9.31 22.16 0.23
CA LEU A 601 8.08 22.81 0.72
C LEU A 601 7.60 23.95 -0.21
N GLY A 602 8.47 24.45 -1.08
CA GLY A 602 8.18 25.56 -1.98
C GLY A 602 8.15 26.92 -1.27
N SER A 603 8.02 28.01 -2.03
CA SER A 603 7.77 29.32 -1.43
C SER A 603 6.32 29.36 -0.97
N SER A 604 6.08 29.36 0.34
CA SER A 604 4.75 29.44 0.97
C SER A 604 3.97 30.66 0.48
N VAL A 605 3.23 30.49 -0.61
CA VAL A 605 2.11 31.31 -1.02
C VAL A 605 0.88 30.59 -0.51
N SER A 606 0.63 30.71 0.80
CA SER A 606 -0.73 30.56 1.30
C SER A 606 -1.62 31.50 0.48
N GLY A 607 -2.75 31.00 0.00
CA GLY A 607 -3.65 31.72 -0.90
C GLY A 607 -4.05 33.09 -0.33
N PRO A 608 -4.26 34.12 -1.18
CA PRO A 608 -4.35 35.51 -0.75
C PRO A 608 -5.67 35.91 -0.06
N ILE A 609 -6.58 34.97 0.27
CA ILE A 609 -7.96 35.32 0.65
C ILE A 609 -8.27 34.76 2.04
N PRO A 610 -8.47 35.62 3.06
CA PRO A 610 -9.07 35.24 4.33
C PRO A 610 -10.46 34.66 4.09
N ILE A 611 -10.75 33.47 4.62
CA ILE A 611 -12.06 32.85 4.47
C ILE A 611 -12.88 33.21 5.70
N ASN A 612 -13.98 33.93 5.52
CA ASN A 612 -14.95 34.14 6.60
C ASN A 612 -15.78 32.87 6.76
N ILE A 613 -15.68 32.23 7.91
CA ILE A 613 -16.52 31.12 8.33
C ILE A 613 -17.54 31.61 9.37
N VAL A 614 -18.63 30.87 9.55
CA VAL A 614 -19.73 31.23 10.44
C VAL A 614 -19.87 30.13 11.49
N ARG A 615 -19.84 30.48 12.79
CA ARG A 615 -19.94 29.53 13.91
C ARG A 615 -20.91 30.04 15.00
N PRO A 616 -21.44 29.18 15.89
CA PRO A 616 -22.26 29.64 17.01
C PRO A 616 -21.52 30.65 17.90
N PHE A 617 -22.27 31.62 18.40
CA PHE A 617 -21.80 32.68 19.27
C PHE A 617 -21.37 32.10 20.62
N ALA A 618 -20.15 32.45 21.03
CA ALA A 618 -19.60 32.12 22.33
C ALA A 618 -19.54 33.36 23.22
N ILE A 619 -19.61 33.14 24.53
CA ILE A 619 -19.54 34.24 25.51
C ILE A 619 -18.16 34.91 25.40
N GLY A 620 -18.13 36.13 24.87
CA GLY A 620 -16.91 36.91 24.63
C GLY A 620 -16.76 37.39 23.17
N ASP A 621 -17.57 36.87 22.24
CA ASP A 621 -17.59 37.33 20.86
C ASP A 621 -18.20 38.74 20.73
N ASP A 622 -17.70 39.52 19.77
CA ASP A 622 -18.23 40.85 19.46
C ASP A 622 -19.59 40.73 18.76
N PHE A 623 -20.60 41.42 19.28
CA PHE A 623 -21.95 41.45 18.71
C PHE A 623 -21.97 42.03 17.29
N GLU A 624 -20.99 42.85 16.91
CA GLU A 624 -20.86 43.37 15.54
C GLU A 624 -20.58 42.28 14.50
N ASN A 625 -20.05 41.14 14.93
CA ASN A 625 -19.72 40.02 14.04
C ASN A 625 -20.89 39.03 13.85
N VAL A 626 -22.06 39.27 14.45
CA VAL A 626 -23.21 38.35 14.33
C VAL A 626 -23.74 38.34 12.89
N ASP A 627 -23.75 37.15 12.28
CA ASP A 627 -24.44 36.89 11.01
C ASP A 627 -25.94 36.76 11.28
N LEU A 628 -26.67 37.85 11.04
CA LEU A 628 -28.12 37.91 11.24
C LEU A 628 -28.86 36.94 10.31
N GLU A 629 -28.38 36.68 9.10
CA GLU A 629 -29.07 35.80 8.15
C GLU A 629 -28.95 34.33 8.59
N GLU A 630 -27.75 33.87 8.91
CA GLU A 630 -27.56 32.49 9.41
C GLU A 630 -28.16 32.28 10.80
N THR A 631 -28.11 33.29 11.67
CA THR A 631 -28.82 33.25 12.96
C THR A 631 -30.33 33.08 12.78
N ILE A 632 -30.95 33.89 11.91
CA ILE A 632 -32.39 33.82 11.65
C ILE A 632 -32.76 32.48 11.02
N ASN A 633 -31.97 32.00 10.04
CA ASN A 633 -32.20 30.70 9.41
C ASN A 633 -32.11 29.55 10.42
N ASN A 634 -31.09 29.53 11.29
CA ASN A 634 -30.94 28.52 12.33
C ASN A 634 -32.12 28.52 13.33
N ILE A 635 -32.61 29.71 13.72
CA ILE A 635 -33.79 29.82 14.60
C ILE A 635 -35.05 29.32 13.91
N LEU A 636 -35.23 29.63 12.62
CA LEU A 636 -36.36 29.20 11.81
C LEU A 636 -36.33 27.68 11.53
N GLU A 637 -35.17 27.13 11.17
CA GLU A 637 -34.96 25.70 10.94
C GLU A 637 -35.24 24.89 12.21
N LYS A 638 -34.80 25.39 13.37
CA LYS A 638 -35.10 24.77 14.67
C LYS A 638 -36.53 25.04 15.16
N GLY A 639 -37.32 25.85 14.45
CA GLY A 639 -38.70 26.18 14.81
C GLY A 639 -38.86 26.84 16.18
N LYS A 640 -37.82 27.51 16.69
CA LYS A 640 -37.83 28.07 18.05
C LYS A 640 -38.72 29.32 18.11
N LYS A 641 -39.51 29.43 19.18
CA LYS A 641 -40.22 30.68 19.50
C LYS A 641 -39.23 31.70 20.07
N LEU A 642 -39.53 32.99 19.90
CA LEU A 642 -38.68 34.10 20.36
C LEU A 642 -38.27 33.98 21.84
N ASP A 643 -39.14 33.43 22.68
CA ASP A 643 -38.91 33.25 24.12
C ASP A 643 -37.93 32.11 24.47
N HIS A 644 -37.53 31.30 23.48
CA HIS A 644 -36.65 30.13 23.64
C HIS A 644 -35.33 30.26 22.86
N ILE A 645 -34.99 31.47 22.41
CA ILE A 645 -33.72 31.75 21.73
C ILE A 645 -32.62 31.87 22.79
N ASN A 646 -31.58 31.07 22.64
CA ASN A 646 -30.40 31.07 23.50
C ASN A 646 -29.18 31.66 22.75
N TYR A 647 -28.09 31.93 23.47
CA TYR A 647 -26.87 32.51 22.87
C TYR A 647 -26.24 31.62 21.80
N ASP A 648 -26.32 30.29 21.95
CA ASP A 648 -25.86 29.30 20.97
C ASP A 648 -26.72 29.23 19.69
N ASP A 649 -27.85 29.95 19.64
CA ASP A 649 -28.66 30.10 18.43
C ASP A 649 -28.16 31.24 17.52
N PHE A 650 -27.33 32.14 18.05
CA PHE A 650 -26.69 33.20 17.29
C PHE A 650 -25.42 32.68 16.62
N PHE A 651 -25.14 33.14 15.41
CA PHE A 651 -23.94 32.80 14.66
C PHE A 651 -23.10 34.04 14.39
N VAL A 652 -21.78 33.91 14.44
CA VAL A 652 -20.81 35.00 14.21
C VAL A 652 -19.85 34.69 13.08
N TYR A 653 -19.46 35.72 12.34
CA TYR A 653 -18.38 35.69 11.35
C TYR A 653 -17.03 35.61 12.05
N GLU A 654 -16.24 34.60 11.68
CA GLU A 654 -14.84 34.47 12.06
C GLU A 654 -13.99 34.44 10.78
N THR A 655 -13.04 35.37 10.69
CA THR A 655 -12.08 35.37 9.59
C THR A 655 -11.01 34.32 9.88
N ALA A 656 -11.16 33.12 9.30
CA ALA A 656 -10.11 32.12 9.32
C ALA A 656 -8.93 32.67 8.52
N LYS A 657 -7.82 32.95 9.20
CA LYS A 657 -6.54 33.15 8.54
C LYS A 657 -6.18 31.80 7.92
N GLY A 658 -5.82 31.77 6.64
CA GLY A 658 -5.34 30.57 5.94
C GLY A 658 -3.96 30.12 6.43
N GLN A 659 -3.77 29.99 7.74
CA GLN A 659 -2.55 29.50 8.37
C GLN A 659 -2.80 28.04 8.73
N ARG A 660 -1.92 27.17 8.22
CA ARG A 660 -1.94 25.74 8.53
C ARG A 660 -1.46 25.56 9.97
N SER A 661 -2.06 24.66 10.75
CA SER A 661 -1.57 24.35 12.09
C SER A 661 -0.92 22.98 12.13
N ALA A 662 0.36 22.94 12.52
CA ALA A 662 1.12 21.72 12.62
C ALA A 662 1.90 21.65 13.93
N CYS A 663 1.86 20.51 14.61
CA CYS A 663 2.67 20.22 15.79
C CYS A 663 3.57 19.01 15.51
N PHE A 664 4.86 19.14 15.79
CA PHE A 664 5.85 18.06 15.64
C PHE A 664 6.43 17.70 17.00
N GLU A 665 6.24 16.45 17.42
CA GLU A 665 6.91 15.88 18.59
C GLU A 665 8.01 14.93 18.14
N LEU A 666 9.25 15.29 18.45
CA LEU A 666 10.44 14.63 17.94
C LEU A 666 11.19 13.90 19.07
N ASP A 667 11.37 12.59 18.94
CA ASP A 667 12.04 11.74 19.94
C ASP A 667 13.55 12.03 20.02
N ILE A 668 14.06 12.24 21.24
CA ILE A 668 15.50 12.39 21.54
C ILE A 668 15.99 11.36 22.57
N SER A 669 15.33 10.21 22.65
CA SER A 669 15.69 9.08 23.50
C SER A 669 17.10 8.54 23.21
N GLY A 670 17.60 7.65 24.07
CA GLY A 670 18.96 7.12 23.95
C GLY A 670 19.31 6.48 22.59
N SER A 671 18.32 5.96 21.85
CA SER A 671 18.51 5.37 20.52
C SER A 671 18.70 6.41 19.40
N MET A 672 18.36 7.67 19.69
CA MET A 672 18.32 8.80 18.77
C MET A 672 19.65 9.55 18.78
N SER A 673 20.72 8.93 18.27
CA SER A 673 22.07 9.50 18.26
C SER A 673 22.70 9.57 16.86
N GLY A 674 23.78 10.34 16.73
CA GLY A 674 24.55 10.45 15.48
C GLY A 674 23.73 11.00 14.32
N GLU A 675 23.63 10.21 13.25
CA GLU A 675 22.94 10.56 12.00
C GLU A 675 21.46 10.95 12.21
N LYS A 676 20.76 10.26 13.11
CA LYS A 676 19.34 10.54 13.39
C LYS A 676 19.11 11.97 13.88
N LEU A 677 19.95 12.43 14.81
CA LEU A 677 19.88 13.81 15.33
C LEU A 677 20.27 14.84 14.26
N ALA A 678 21.21 14.49 13.37
CA ALA A 678 21.56 15.37 12.26
C ALA A 678 20.37 15.59 11.33
N SER A 679 19.71 14.52 10.90
CA SER A 679 18.51 14.58 10.05
C SER A 679 17.35 15.30 10.73
N MET A 680 17.12 15.06 12.03
CA MET A 680 16.09 15.77 12.79
C MET A 680 16.39 17.27 12.90
N ALA A 681 17.63 17.67 13.14
CA ALA A 681 18.00 19.08 13.20
C ALA A 681 17.80 19.77 11.85
N ILE A 682 18.19 19.14 10.74
CA ILE A 682 17.97 19.65 9.38
C ILE A 682 16.47 19.83 9.13
N SER A 683 15.67 18.81 9.44
CA SER A 683 14.22 18.82 9.23
C SER A 683 13.51 19.87 10.09
N THR A 684 13.94 20.05 11.35
CA THR A 684 13.43 21.09 12.24
C THR A 684 13.73 22.48 11.68
N THR A 685 14.97 22.71 11.23
CA THR A 685 15.38 23.98 10.62
C THR A 685 14.60 24.25 9.32
N MET A 686 14.39 23.21 8.50
CA MET A 686 13.59 23.25 7.28
C MET A 686 12.13 23.66 7.58
N LEU A 687 11.49 23.01 8.56
CA LEU A 687 10.12 23.29 8.96
C LEU A 687 9.96 24.72 9.46
N VAL A 688 10.83 25.17 10.37
CA VAL A 688 10.76 26.53 10.92
C VAL A 688 10.95 27.59 9.83
N TYR A 689 11.84 27.36 8.87
CA TYR A 689 12.01 28.29 7.75
C TYR A 689 10.83 28.27 6.77
N GLY A 690 10.36 27.08 6.37
CA GLY A 690 9.31 26.89 5.38
C GLY A 690 7.93 27.30 5.87
N MET A 691 7.62 26.99 7.12
CA MET A 691 6.33 27.25 7.76
C MET A 691 6.34 28.50 8.64
N LYS A 692 7.28 29.44 8.41
CA LYS A 692 7.41 30.69 9.19
C LYS A 692 6.15 31.58 9.25
N LYS A 693 5.18 31.35 8.35
CA LYS A 693 3.90 32.06 8.28
C LYS A 693 2.73 31.24 8.82
N ASP A 694 2.94 29.96 9.08
CA ASP A 694 1.95 29.00 9.57
C ASP A 694 2.05 28.87 11.11
N GLU A 695 1.05 28.23 11.72
CA GLU A 695 1.02 27.94 13.16
C GLU A 695 1.80 26.65 13.45
N LEU A 696 3.13 26.75 13.50
CA LEU A 696 4.03 25.62 13.72
C LEU A 696 4.48 25.52 15.18
N ALA A 697 4.22 24.39 15.83
CA ALA A 697 4.81 24.00 17.11
C ALA A 697 5.81 22.84 16.93
N ILE A 698 6.93 22.90 17.65
CA ILE A 698 7.93 21.82 17.66
C ILE A 698 8.41 21.60 19.10
N THR A 699 8.44 20.33 19.51
CA THR A 699 9.06 19.91 20.76
C THR A 699 9.95 18.70 20.55
N PHE A 700 11.01 18.60 21.35
CA PHE A 700 11.66 17.32 21.60
C PHE A 700 11.03 16.63 22.81
N PHE A 701 11.14 15.32 22.87
CA PHE A 701 10.74 14.57 24.06
C PHE A 701 11.64 13.38 24.33
N GLU A 702 11.73 13.03 25.61
CA GLU A 702 12.31 11.78 26.10
C GLU A 702 11.45 11.32 27.30
N SER A 703 11.97 11.36 28.52
CA SER A 703 11.26 11.28 29.79
C SER A 703 10.46 12.54 30.13
N ASP A 704 10.85 13.70 29.58
CA ASP A 704 10.12 14.97 29.67
C ASP A 704 10.03 15.68 28.30
N THR A 705 9.27 16.77 28.25
CA THR A 705 9.02 17.56 27.03
C THR A 705 9.92 18.80 27.00
N HIS A 706 10.64 18.97 25.89
CA HIS A 706 11.58 20.08 25.63
C HIS A 706 11.07 20.95 24.48
N ILE A 707 10.39 22.03 24.84
CA ILE A 707 9.77 22.94 23.88
C ILE A 707 10.84 23.69 23.10
N LEU A 708 10.83 23.56 21.77
CA LEU A 708 11.70 24.34 20.87
C LEU A 708 11.01 25.57 20.30
N LYS A 709 9.72 25.41 19.98
CA LYS A 709 8.90 26.47 19.39
C LYS A 709 7.43 26.23 19.71
N GLU A 710 6.76 27.24 20.27
CA GLU A 710 5.31 27.24 20.41
C GLU A 710 4.61 27.75 19.13
N MET A 711 3.32 27.44 18.92
CA MET A 711 2.60 27.78 17.67
C MET A 711 2.61 29.27 17.32
N ASP A 712 2.42 30.12 18.33
CA ASP A 712 2.35 31.58 18.24
C ASP A 712 3.73 32.26 18.35
N GLU A 713 4.77 31.50 18.68
CA GLU A 713 6.12 32.00 18.87
C GLU A 713 6.82 32.25 17.53
N LYS A 714 7.65 33.31 17.46
CA LYS A 714 8.60 33.51 16.38
C LYS A 714 10.00 33.25 16.89
N ILE A 715 10.68 32.28 16.29
CA ILE A 715 12.06 31.94 16.62
C ILE A 715 13.01 32.36 15.50
N ASP A 716 14.18 32.86 15.90
CA ASP A 716 15.27 33.14 14.98
C ASP A 716 16.03 31.84 14.64
N LEU A 717 16.37 31.67 13.36
CA LEU A 717 17.03 30.44 12.89
C LEU A 717 18.42 30.24 13.49
N GLU A 718 19.16 31.30 13.81
CA GLU A 718 20.47 31.16 14.43
C GLU A 718 20.35 30.62 15.86
N ASN A 719 19.40 31.14 16.64
CA ASN A 719 19.14 30.67 18.00
C ASN A 719 18.65 29.22 17.99
N LEU A 720 17.73 28.87 17.08
CA LEU A 720 17.26 27.50 16.91
C LEU A 720 18.42 26.56 16.53
N ALA A 721 19.26 26.95 15.57
CA ALA A 721 20.40 26.13 15.16
C ALA A 721 21.39 25.90 16.31
N ASP A 722 21.62 26.92 17.15
CA ASP A 722 22.44 26.79 18.35
C ASP A 722 21.87 25.78 19.34
N GLU A 723 20.56 25.84 19.60
CA GLU A 723 19.87 24.91 20.49
C GLU A 723 19.92 23.48 19.95
N LEU A 724 19.56 23.29 18.67
CA LEU A 724 19.59 22.00 17.98
C LEU A 724 20.96 21.33 18.08
N LEU A 725 22.04 22.06 17.82
CA LEU A 725 23.40 21.51 17.86
C LEU A 725 23.85 21.04 19.27
N MET A 726 23.18 21.51 20.33
CA MET A 726 23.43 21.09 21.71
C MET A 726 22.58 19.88 22.14
N VAL A 727 21.49 19.58 21.43
CA VAL A 727 20.58 18.46 21.72
C VAL A 727 21.35 17.15 21.76
N SER A 728 21.08 16.33 22.77
CA SER A 728 21.75 15.05 22.98
C SER A 728 20.74 13.95 23.27
N ALA A 729 20.93 12.80 22.64
CA ALA A 729 20.21 11.54 22.91
C ALA A 729 20.31 11.15 24.39
N ARG A 730 19.19 11.11 25.14
CA ARG A 730 19.14 10.78 26.57
C ARG A 730 17.78 10.22 26.95
N GLY A 731 17.73 9.47 28.06
CA GLY A 731 16.47 9.02 28.66
C GLY A 731 15.80 7.87 27.90
N GLY A 732 14.58 7.54 28.35
CA GLY A 732 13.66 6.61 27.66
C GLY A 732 12.54 7.37 26.96
N THR A 733 11.70 6.64 26.23
CA THR A 733 10.66 7.24 25.38
C THR A 733 9.33 7.33 26.13
N ARG A 734 8.94 8.53 26.58
CA ARG A 734 7.65 8.83 27.24
C ARG A 734 6.88 9.89 26.46
N ILE A 735 5.75 9.50 25.89
CA ILE A 735 5.00 10.35 24.93
C ILE A 735 3.86 11.13 25.59
N GLN A 736 3.39 10.72 26.78
CA GLN A 736 2.18 11.29 27.39
C GLN A 736 2.27 12.82 27.52
N LYS A 737 3.38 13.33 28.09
CA LYS A 737 3.57 14.76 28.31
C LYS A 737 3.70 15.55 27.00
N ALA A 738 4.33 14.95 25.99
CA ALA A 738 4.48 15.56 24.68
C ALA A 738 3.11 15.74 24.00
N LEU A 739 2.27 14.70 24.04
CA LEU A 739 0.90 14.75 23.54
C LEU A 739 0.02 15.73 24.34
N GLU A 740 0.14 15.74 25.67
CA GLU A 740 -0.58 16.71 26.50
C GLU A 740 -0.21 18.14 26.14
N TRP A 741 1.08 18.41 25.91
CA TRP A 741 1.57 19.71 25.47
C TRP A 741 1.04 20.05 24.07
N ALA A 742 1.11 19.13 23.11
CA ALA A 742 0.61 19.34 21.75
C ALA A 742 -0.90 19.63 21.72
N ARG A 743 -1.69 18.90 22.49
CA ARG A 743 -3.12 19.19 22.71
C ARG A 743 -3.35 20.62 23.15
N ARG A 744 -2.56 21.10 24.12
CA ARG A 744 -2.65 22.49 24.61
C ARG A 744 -2.30 23.50 23.53
N GLN A 745 -1.28 23.24 22.71
CA GLN A 745 -0.96 24.08 21.56
C GLN A 745 -2.17 24.19 20.60
N PHE A 746 -2.76 23.08 20.20
CA PHE A 746 -3.92 23.07 19.30
C PHE A 746 -5.19 23.70 19.90
N LYS A 747 -5.35 23.68 21.22
CA LYS A 747 -6.54 24.19 21.90
C LYS A 747 -6.42 25.67 22.27
N GLU A 748 -5.25 26.08 22.76
CA GLU A 748 -5.03 27.41 23.33
C GLU A 748 -4.43 28.39 22.32
N LYS A 749 -3.71 27.89 21.31
CA LYS A 749 -2.85 28.72 20.44
C LYS A 749 -3.12 28.62 18.95
N SER A 750 -3.85 27.60 18.50
CA SER A 750 -4.21 27.45 17.09
C SER A 750 -5.57 28.08 16.79
N GLY A 751 -5.61 28.95 15.78
CA GLY A 751 -6.84 29.44 15.15
C GLY A 751 -7.23 28.66 13.89
N SER A 752 -6.40 27.72 13.43
CA SER A 752 -6.67 26.89 12.25
C SER A 752 -7.73 25.83 12.52
N ARG A 753 -8.59 25.59 11.51
CA ARG A 753 -9.49 24.43 11.47
C ARG A 753 -8.73 23.13 11.16
N GLU A 754 -7.73 23.20 10.30
CA GLU A 754 -6.90 22.05 9.93
C GLU A 754 -5.72 21.95 10.91
N LYS A 755 -5.64 20.82 11.61
CA LYS A 755 -4.70 20.57 12.70
C LYS A 755 -3.97 19.26 12.44
N LEU A 756 -2.69 19.35 12.12
CA LEU A 756 -1.83 18.20 11.84
C LEU A 756 -0.87 17.95 13.01
N ASN A 757 -0.92 16.77 13.60
CA ASN A 757 0.07 16.34 14.57
C ASN A 757 0.98 15.25 14.00
N VAL A 758 2.29 15.43 14.12
CA VAL A 758 3.30 14.46 13.66
C VAL A 758 4.16 14.04 14.83
N LEU A 759 3.94 12.81 15.31
CA LEU A 759 4.76 12.18 16.33
C LEU A 759 5.83 11.32 15.67
N PHE A 760 7.08 11.59 15.97
CA PHE A 760 8.22 10.82 15.50
C PHE A 760 8.85 10.04 16.66
N THR A 761 8.98 8.72 16.56
CA THR A 761 9.59 7.88 17.61
C THR A 761 10.10 6.53 17.07
N ASP A 762 11.00 5.88 17.80
CA ASP A 762 11.45 4.51 17.52
C ASP A 762 10.49 3.40 18.02
N ALA A 763 9.33 3.79 18.59
CA ALA A 763 8.25 2.94 19.07
C ALA A 763 8.54 2.11 20.35
N GLU A 764 9.62 2.38 21.09
CA GLU A 764 9.88 1.77 22.40
C GLU A 764 9.25 2.58 23.55
N ILE A 765 7.93 2.71 23.54
CA ILE A 765 7.19 3.65 24.40
C ILE A 765 6.86 3.04 25.77
N TYR A 766 7.30 3.70 26.84
CA TYR A 766 7.14 3.21 28.21
C TYR A 766 5.79 3.56 28.86
N ASP A 767 5.16 4.65 28.45
CA ASP A 767 3.95 5.22 29.08
C ASP A 767 2.71 5.16 28.17
N LEU A 768 2.66 4.17 27.28
CA LEU A 768 1.60 4.01 26.29
C LEU A 768 0.20 4.01 26.93
N LYS A 769 0.03 3.33 28.06
CA LYS A 769 -1.26 3.26 28.77
C LYS A 769 -1.77 4.64 29.19
N GLN A 770 -0.88 5.52 29.63
CA GLN A 770 -1.26 6.88 30.01
C GLN A 770 -1.51 7.76 28.78
N ALA A 771 -0.74 7.55 27.71
CA ALA A 771 -0.88 8.27 26.44
C ALA A 771 -2.19 7.99 25.69
N MET A 772 -2.81 6.81 25.89
CA MET A 772 -4.05 6.42 25.22
C MET A 772 -5.20 7.44 25.40
N GLU A 773 -5.29 8.08 26.58
CA GLU A 773 -6.33 9.06 26.84
C GLU A 773 -6.13 10.33 26.00
N GLU A 774 -4.89 10.82 25.92
CA GLU A 774 -4.56 11.98 25.09
C GLU A 774 -4.80 11.68 23.59
N LEU A 775 -4.46 10.48 23.11
CA LEU A 775 -4.72 10.08 21.71
C LEU A 775 -6.23 10.05 21.39
N ARG A 776 -7.09 9.63 22.33
CA ARG A 776 -8.55 9.70 22.14
C ARG A 776 -9.04 11.14 22.08
N ILE A 777 -8.46 12.02 22.90
CA ILE A 777 -8.79 13.43 22.88
C ILE A 777 -8.39 14.04 21.54
N PHE A 778 -7.22 13.68 20.98
CA PHE A 778 -6.80 14.15 19.66
C PHE A 778 -7.83 13.80 18.58
N ARG A 779 -8.32 12.55 18.57
CA ARG A 779 -9.39 12.11 17.67
C ARG A 779 -10.66 12.95 17.84
N SER A 780 -11.07 13.20 19.08
CA SER A 780 -12.27 14.02 19.37
C SER A 780 -12.11 15.49 18.97
N MET A 781 -10.88 16.00 18.92
CA MET A 781 -10.56 17.37 18.51
C MET A 781 -10.43 17.51 16.98
N GLY A 782 -10.57 16.43 16.21
CA GLY A 782 -10.38 16.44 14.77
C GLY A 782 -8.93 16.72 14.36
N ILE A 783 -7.95 16.27 15.15
CA ILE A 783 -6.53 16.42 14.84
C ILE A 783 -6.11 15.27 13.93
N ASP A 784 -5.58 15.59 12.75
CA ASP A 784 -4.96 14.63 11.85
C ASP A 784 -3.65 14.14 12.46
N PHE A 785 -3.63 12.90 12.93
CA PHE A 785 -2.47 12.33 13.61
C PHE A 785 -1.62 11.48 12.64
N VAL A 786 -0.32 11.73 12.61
CA VAL A 786 0.66 10.94 11.85
C VAL A 786 1.72 10.44 12.81
N LEU A 787 1.91 9.12 12.84
CA LEU A 787 3.00 8.48 13.56
C LEU A 787 4.06 8.04 12.57
N VAL A 788 5.31 8.47 12.80
CA VAL A 788 6.46 8.06 12.00
C VAL A 788 7.37 7.17 12.83
N VAL A 789 7.65 5.97 12.35
CA VAL A 789 8.54 4.99 12.99
C VAL A 789 9.58 4.41 12.02
N PRO A 790 10.75 3.95 12.48
CA PRO A 790 11.67 3.18 11.63
C PRO A 790 11.04 1.84 11.18
N GLU A 791 11.30 1.40 9.94
CA GLU A 791 10.82 0.10 9.42
C GLU A 791 11.36 -1.09 10.24
N THR A 792 12.57 -0.96 10.79
CA THR A 792 13.21 -1.95 11.65
C THR A 792 12.82 -1.85 13.13
N SER A 793 11.82 -1.03 13.47
CA SER A 793 11.37 -0.87 14.86
C SER A 793 10.89 -2.20 15.45
N PHE A 794 11.34 -2.50 16.67
CA PHE A 794 11.09 -3.77 17.34
C PHE A 794 9.63 -3.96 17.78
N ASN A 795 8.79 -2.91 17.70
CA ASN A 795 7.45 -2.92 18.29
C ASN A 795 6.38 -2.24 17.40
N LEU A 796 6.28 -2.68 16.14
CA LEU A 796 5.25 -2.22 15.20
C LEU A 796 3.80 -2.44 15.68
N GLU A 797 3.57 -3.39 16.59
CA GLU A 797 2.24 -3.62 17.16
C GLU A 797 1.76 -2.43 18.01
N ASP A 798 2.64 -1.86 18.85
CA ASP A 798 2.28 -0.71 19.68
C ASP A 798 2.11 0.55 18.84
N ALA A 799 2.91 0.73 17.79
CA ALA A 799 2.71 1.79 16.80
C ALA A 799 1.33 1.69 16.11
N LYS A 800 0.92 0.49 15.69
CA LYS A 800 -0.43 0.27 15.11
C LYS A 800 -1.55 0.58 16.11
N LYS A 801 -1.37 0.23 17.39
CA LYS A 801 -2.35 0.56 18.45
C LYS A 801 -2.50 2.07 18.64
N ILE A 802 -1.40 2.82 18.69
CA ILE A 802 -1.41 4.28 18.82
C ILE A 802 -2.21 4.93 17.70
N VAL A 803 -1.90 4.54 16.47
CA VAL A 803 -2.53 5.09 15.27
C VAL A 803 -4.02 4.73 15.21
N LYS A 804 -4.40 3.50 15.57
CA LYS A 804 -5.81 3.07 15.64
C LYS A 804 -6.61 3.91 16.67
N ILE A 805 -6.01 4.22 17.82
CA ILE A 805 -6.68 5.01 18.86
C ILE A 805 -6.83 6.48 18.45
N ALA A 806 -5.78 7.06 17.88
CA ALA A 806 -5.79 8.44 17.41
C ALA A 806 -6.63 8.65 16.14
N GLY A 807 -6.94 7.58 15.39
CA GLY A 807 -7.57 7.70 14.06
C GLY A 807 -6.63 8.28 13.02
N GLY A 808 -5.33 7.95 13.11
CA GLY A 808 -4.27 8.57 12.31
C GLY A 808 -3.70 7.68 11.20
N GLN A 809 -2.52 8.06 10.70
CA GLN A 809 -1.73 7.31 9.73
C GLN A 809 -0.39 6.85 10.33
N LEU A 810 0.03 5.62 10.00
CA LEU A 810 1.36 5.10 10.31
C LEU A 810 2.26 5.23 9.07
N LEU A 811 3.40 5.88 9.20
CA LEU A 811 4.43 5.98 8.17
C LEU A 811 5.73 5.36 8.67
N THR A 812 6.45 4.70 7.77
CA THR A 812 7.72 4.02 8.08
C THR A 812 8.88 4.63 7.30
N ILE A 813 10.04 4.75 7.94
CA ILE A 813 11.28 5.24 7.32
C ILE A 813 12.37 4.17 7.32
N LYS A 814 13.08 4.02 6.19
CA LYS A 814 14.19 3.07 6.03
C LYS A 814 15.53 3.71 6.34
N ASP A 815 15.80 4.86 5.73
CA ASP A 815 17.01 5.65 5.91
C ASP A 815 16.67 7.02 6.49
N TRP A 816 17.37 7.43 7.54
CA TRP A 816 17.23 8.74 8.19
C TRP A 816 17.58 9.91 7.27
N ASN A 817 18.34 9.68 6.21
CA ASN A 817 18.59 10.68 5.19
C ASN A 817 17.34 11.05 4.39
N GLU A 818 16.33 10.17 4.35
CA GLU A 818 15.04 10.41 3.70
C GLU A 818 14.07 11.20 4.59
N PHE A 819 14.45 11.50 5.84
CA PHE A 819 13.56 12.15 6.81
C PHE A 819 13.05 13.53 6.35
N PRO A 820 13.87 14.43 5.77
CA PRO A 820 13.37 15.68 5.22
C PRO A 820 12.36 15.49 4.07
N ASP A 821 12.53 14.44 3.27
CA ASP A 821 11.65 14.13 2.15
C ASP A 821 10.29 13.63 2.64
N LEU A 822 10.30 12.70 3.61
CA LEU A 822 9.09 12.20 4.26
C LEU A 822 8.27 13.32 4.92
N ILE A 823 8.93 14.22 5.64
CA ILE A 823 8.26 15.38 6.27
C ILE A 823 7.62 16.27 5.21
N SER A 824 8.28 16.48 4.06
CA SER A 824 7.69 17.24 2.96
C SER A 824 6.48 16.54 2.35
N GLU A 825 6.47 15.22 2.24
CA GLU A 825 5.33 14.45 1.72
C GLU A 825 4.14 14.51 2.68
N ILE A 826 4.38 14.40 3.99
CA ILE A 826 3.36 14.58 5.03
C ILE A 826 2.71 15.96 4.90
N ILE A 827 3.52 17.02 4.81
CA ILE A 827 3.00 18.38 4.69
C ILE A 827 2.19 18.58 3.39
N LYS A 828 2.65 18.05 2.25
CA LYS A 828 1.96 18.19 0.95
C LYS A 828 0.69 17.36 0.80
N SER A 829 0.62 16.22 1.48
CA SER A 829 -0.56 15.35 1.42
C SER A 829 -1.71 15.89 2.28
N LYS A 830 -1.38 16.68 3.30
CA LYS A 830 -2.35 17.24 4.25
C LYS A 830 -2.74 18.68 3.98
N PHE A 831 -1.85 19.45 3.34
CA PHE A 831 -2.06 20.85 2.96
C PHE A 831 -1.67 21.11 1.51
#